data_AF-A0ABD4W6P8-F1
#
_entry.id   AF-A0ABD4W6P8-F1
#
_cell.length_a   1.000
_cell.length_b   1.000
_cell.length_c   1.000
_cell.angle_alpha   90.00
_cell.angle_beta   90.00
_cell.angle_gamma   90.00
#
_symmetry.space_group_name_H-M   'P 1'
#
loop_
_entity.id
_entity.type
_entity.pdbx_description
1 polymer ?
#
loop_
_entity_poly.entity_id
_entity_poly.type
_entity_poly.pdbx_seq_one_letter_code
_entity_poly.pdbx_strand_id
1 'polypeptide(L)'
;MSGEVPDMLGANAEILRSILSQPLPDTLDMIIWRGVTNSAQASPFERFAARLLVEAGAAGIRDIAAENDFDVIRLSTTKRFWLRCNGNDLSNEQFNVVQAVESALNRIDYADDEARRAVHGGMPEACIDENFYIAKSQQYLRNVSGAIVAIDGLQEGENNFRRMRGTEGARGGNWDISTRFANVCENLELPFRLHYRFDVDASSGVMVVRFSIPNTAIMPVASQYRDGFASAYAVRLAGMLAWAAFSSSVRLAQVDLTGCVGDADGIPVISMGFDRVPFMMGALPAMKNGQCDVVPLDVDPLALLNLLRPVRYVGFFDGNRALTPITPLATSAVFLEKRVSEWQDQRALPEGLRGFLRADRACELDVMHDESPVSTDDVNAIMEENEGSPMVAELQLEAALAQLGESGEAGGVCEAGGTDETGVAKIGENGEIPLYCSRPGVRLIISLLDGDEHTRYWKLPDAVVDVHQNLGELAKNNGDYERAERELRACIKLAPTSVRFYEELSQVYARTDEYGKAADVLIGALKIAVLPIDCEVLYYRLGYALWQLGRLPEALACYAMMVNGGTPFRTAARDEAEEVSRQMGLPSPDMKYGDACDALRSGGVPVAPEDKVLDTIARAAICLTDAGFPLLAQDAAWMLGMRDGGDVIGAVAMSLRFGAEGRSKN
;
A
#
# COMPACT_ATOMS: atom_id res chain seq x y z
N MET A 1 -5.12 -35.75 -40.47
CA MET A 1 -4.68 -35.28 -39.14
C MET A 1 -3.34 -34.61 -39.30
N SER A 2 -3.36 -33.34 -39.72
CA SER A 2 -2.19 -32.45 -39.65
C SER A 2 -2.25 -31.79 -38.29
N GLY A 3 -1.54 -32.35 -37.31
CA GLY A 3 -1.27 -31.61 -36.08
C GLY A 3 -0.39 -30.43 -36.48
N GLU A 4 -0.89 -29.21 -36.29
CA GLU A 4 -0.05 -28.02 -36.35
C GLU A 4 1.08 -28.22 -35.34
N VAL A 5 2.32 -28.29 -35.83
CA VAL A 5 3.48 -28.21 -34.97
C VAL A 5 3.42 -26.83 -34.30
N PRO A 6 3.42 -26.74 -32.96
CA PRO A 6 3.41 -25.44 -32.29
C PRO A 6 4.57 -24.60 -32.81
N ASP A 7 4.28 -23.35 -33.21
CA ASP A 7 5.30 -22.33 -33.45
C ASP A 7 6.27 -22.31 -32.24
N MET A 8 7.58 -22.27 -32.49
CA MET A 8 8.63 -22.28 -31.46
C MET A 8 8.36 -21.21 -30.39
N LEU A 9 7.92 -20.01 -30.78
CA LEU A 9 7.58 -18.95 -29.84
C LEU A 9 6.26 -19.21 -29.09
N GLY A 10 5.37 -20.03 -29.66
CA GLY A 10 4.19 -20.56 -28.99
C GLY A 10 4.56 -21.49 -27.84
N ALA A 11 5.53 -22.38 -28.04
CA ALA A 11 6.03 -23.30 -27.02
C ALA A 11 6.71 -22.56 -25.84
N ASN A 12 7.47 -21.50 -26.11
CA ASN A 12 8.04 -20.64 -25.04
C ASN A 12 6.94 -20.05 -24.14
N ALA A 13 5.83 -19.59 -24.74
CA ALA A 13 4.71 -19.01 -24.00
C ALA A 13 4.02 -20.04 -23.09
N GLU A 14 3.99 -21.32 -23.48
CA GLU A 14 3.44 -22.38 -22.64
C GLU A 14 4.31 -22.66 -21.42
N ILE A 15 5.64 -22.68 -21.59
CA ILE A 15 6.60 -22.81 -20.47
C ILE A 15 6.45 -21.63 -19.51
N LEU A 16 6.39 -20.40 -20.03
CA LEU A 16 6.23 -19.22 -19.20
C LEU A 16 4.87 -19.15 -18.51
N ARG A 17 3.82 -19.68 -19.13
CA ARG A 17 2.49 -19.81 -18.51
C ARG A 17 2.49 -20.88 -17.42
N SER A 18 3.23 -21.98 -17.58
CA SER A 18 3.24 -23.05 -16.57
C SER A 18 3.74 -22.57 -15.21
N ILE A 19 4.66 -21.59 -15.18
CA ILE A 19 5.18 -20.95 -13.96
C ILE A 19 4.06 -20.40 -13.08
N LEU A 20 2.98 -19.90 -13.67
CA LEU A 20 1.84 -19.31 -12.93
C LEU A 20 0.75 -20.33 -12.61
N SER A 21 0.70 -21.46 -13.31
CA SER A 21 -0.41 -22.43 -13.21
C SER A 21 -0.06 -23.70 -12.44
N GLN A 22 1.22 -23.90 -12.11
CA GLN A 22 1.73 -25.09 -11.43
C GLN A 22 2.59 -24.66 -10.23
N PRO A 23 2.84 -25.56 -9.25
CA PRO A 23 3.77 -25.27 -8.16
C PRO A 23 5.12 -24.78 -8.71
N LEU A 24 5.56 -23.61 -8.26
CA LEU A 24 6.77 -22.97 -8.78
C LEU A 24 8.01 -23.88 -8.69
N PRO A 25 8.31 -24.54 -7.54
CA PRO A 25 9.48 -25.42 -7.45
C PRO A 25 9.51 -26.52 -8.52
N ASP A 26 8.37 -27.15 -8.78
CA ASP A 26 8.26 -28.24 -9.77
C ASP A 26 8.47 -27.71 -11.19
N THR A 27 7.97 -26.52 -11.48
CA THR A 27 8.15 -25.89 -12.79
C THR A 27 9.60 -25.49 -13.03
N LEU A 28 10.27 -24.92 -12.01
CA LEU A 28 11.69 -24.56 -12.09
C LEU A 28 12.55 -25.80 -12.32
N ASP A 29 12.33 -26.88 -11.55
CA ASP A 29 13.04 -28.15 -11.70
C ASP A 29 12.82 -28.78 -13.07
N MET A 30 11.59 -28.70 -13.61
CA MET A 30 11.28 -29.17 -14.96
C MET A 30 12.09 -28.40 -16.02
N ILE A 31 12.13 -27.07 -15.96
CA ILE A 31 12.87 -26.23 -16.92
C ILE A 31 14.36 -26.58 -16.85
N ILE A 32 14.91 -26.68 -15.64
CA ILE A 32 16.32 -27.04 -15.41
C ILE A 32 16.62 -28.43 -15.97
N TRP A 33 15.80 -29.43 -15.68
CA TRP A 33 15.99 -30.78 -16.16
C TRP A 33 15.94 -30.86 -17.70
N ARG A 34 14.99 -30.17 -18.34
CA ARG A 34 14.91 -30.14 -19.81
C ARG A 34 16.16 -29.50 -20.43
N GLY A 35 16.55 -28.31 -19.96
CA GLY A 35 17.63 -27.55 -20.56
C GLY A 35 19.04 -28.05 -20.21
N VAL A 36 19.24 -28.68 -19.04
CA VAL A 36 20.55 -29.21 -18.60
C VAL A 36 20.65 -30.71 -18.86
N THR A 37 19.74 -31.50 -18.28
CA THR A 37 19.82 -32.97 -18.29
C THR A 37 19.38 -33.57 -19.62
N ASN A 38 18.35 -33.01 -20.26
CA ASN A 38 17.87 -33.43 -21.59
C ASN A 38 18.26 -32.42 -22.70
N SER A 39 19.40 -31.74 -22.53
CA SER A 39 19.84 -30.61 -23.36
C SER A 39 19.93 -30.90 -24.88
N ALA A 40 20.16 -32.16 -25.26
CA ALA A 40 20.22 -32.59 -26.65
C ALA A 40 18.87 -32.50 -27.38
N GLN A 41 17.76 -32.58 -26.66
CA GLN A 41 16.40 -32.45 -27.19
C GLN A 41 15.77 -31.09 -26.86
N ALA A 42 16.41 -30.28 -26.02
CA ALA A 42 15.93 -28.98 -25.61
C ALA A 42 16.02 -27.95 -26.75
N SER A 43 15.03 -27.07 -26.80
CA SER A 43 15.08 -25.87 -27.63
C SER A 43 16.18 -24.91 -27.16
N PRO A 44 16.63 -23.97 -28.02
CA PRO A 44 17.55 -22.91 -27.61
C PRO A 44 17.04 -22.09 -26.41
N PHE A 45 15.73 -21.85 -26.33
CA PHE A 45 15.11 -21.14 -25.22
C PHE A 45 15.19 -21.94 -23.91
N GLU A 46 14.88 -23.24 -23.93
CA GLU A 46 14.94 -24.09 -22.74
C GLU A 46 16.37 -24.20 -22.18
N ARG A 47 17.38 -24.33 -23.04
CA ARG A 47 18.79 -24.32 -22.60
C ARG A 47 19.18 -22.99 -21.95
N PHE A 48 18.81 -21.88 -22.59
CA PHE A 48 19.01 -20.54 -22.05
C PHE A 48 18.31 -20.34 -20.70
N ALA A 49 17.03 -20.67 -20.59
CA ALA A 49 16.24 -20.50 -19.36
C ALA A 49 16.81 -21.35 -18.22
N ALA A 50 17.12 -22.62 -18.49
CA ALA A 50 17.73 -23.52 -17.51
C ALA A 50 19.07 -22.98 -17.01
N ARG A 51 19.91 -22.44 -17.90
CA ARG A 51 21.19 -21.84 -17.52
C ARG A 51 21.00 -20.69 -16.53
N LEU A 52 20.10 -19.76 -16.82
CA LEU A 52 19.84 -18.60 -15.97
C LEU A 52 19.29 -19.00 -14.59
N LEU A 53 18.41 -20.01 -14.55
CA LEU A 53 17.86 -20.54 -13.30
C LEU A 53 18.92 -21.25 -12.45
N VAL A 54 19.80 -22.03 -13.06
CA VAL A 54 20.92 -22.66 -12.35
C VAL A 54 21.88 -21.61 -11.81
N GLU A 55 22.24 -20.61 -12.61
CA GLU A 55 23.10 -19.49 -12.17
C GLU A 55 22.48 -18.69 -11.01
N ALA A 56 21.15 -18.59 -10.96
CA ALA A 56 20.40 -17.92 -9.90
C ALA A 56 20.18 -18.76 -8.62
N GLY A 57 20.57 -20.04 -8.63
CA GLY A 57 20.39 -20.92 -7.47
C GLY A 57 18.95 -21.43 -7.30
N ALA A 58 18.18 -21.55 -8.39
CA ALA A 58 16.76 -21.92 -8.35
C ALA A 58 16.44 -23.25 -7.63
N ALA A 59 17.41 -24.16 -7.51
CA ALA A 59 17.26 -25.40 -6.73
C ALA A 59 16.90 -25.14 -5.25
N GLY A 60 17.30 -23.99 -4.68
CA GLY A 60 16.98 -23.61 -3.30
C GLY A 60 15.53 -23.17 -3.08
N ILE A 61 14.77 -22.89 -4.15
CA ILE A 61 13.36 -22.44 -4.03
C ILE A 61 12.48 -23.54 -3.42
N ARG A 62 12.79 -24.81 -3.65
CA ARG A 62 12.02 -25.93 -3.10
C ARG A 62 12.04 -25.95 -1.57
N ASP A 63 13.22 -25.78 -0.97
CA ASP A 63 13.36 -25.77 0.48
C ASP A 63 12.68 -24.53 1.08
N ILE A 64 12.81 -23.36 0.43
CA ILE A 64 12.15 -22.13 0.86
C ILE A 64 10.62 -22.27 0.83
N ALA A 65 10.06 -22.82 -0.26
CA ALA A 65 8.63 -23.00 -0.42
C ALA A 65 8.04 -24.11 0.46
N ALA A 66 8.86 -25.03 0.97
CA ALA A 66 8.41 -26.05 1.92
C ALA A 66 8.15 -25.48 3.33
N GLU A 67 8.83 -24.37 3.66
CA GLU A 67 8.78 -23.75 5.00
C GLU A 67 7.96 -22.46 5.04
N ASN A 68 7.54 -21.92 3.88
CA ASN A 68 6.89 -20.61 3.77
C ASN A 68 5.78 -20.62 2.71
N ASP A 69 4.76 -19.78 2.87
CA ASP A 69 3.75 -19.59 1.82
C ASP A 69 4.37 -18.82 0.66
N PHE A 70 4.59 -19.52 -0.44
CA PHE A 70 5.30 -19.00 -1.61
C PHE A 70 4.38 -18.92 -2.82
N ASP A 71 4.31 -17.76 -3.46
CA ASP A 71 3.46 -17.50 -4.62
C ASP A 71 4.22 -16.74 -5.71
N VAL A 72 3.80 -16.91 -6.95
CA VAL A 72 4.36 -16.22 -8.11
C VAL A 72 3.24 -15.60 -8.94
N ILE A 73 3.35 -14.32 -9.20
CA ILE A 73 2.39 -13.59 -10.02
C ILE A 73 3.09 -12.91 -11.20
N ARG A 74 2.31 -12.49 -12.18
CA ARG A 74 2.73 -11.46 -13.14
C ARG A 74 2.11 -10.13 -12.76
N LEU A 75 2.94 -9.08 -12.70
CA LEU A 75 2.47 -7.73 -12.42
C LEU A 75 1.54 -7.24 -13.55
N SER A 76 0.47 -6.55 -13.18
CA SER A 76 -0.50 -6.03 -14.14
C SER A 76 0.09 -4.89 -14.99
N THR A 77 1.04 -4.14 -14.45
CA THR A 77 1.75 -3.03 -15.09
C THR A 77 2.82 -3.53 -16.06
N THR A 78 3.92 -4.07 -15.54
CA THR A 78 5.11 -4.46 -16.33
C THR A 78 5.00 -5.83 -17.00
N LYS A 79 3.99 -6.64 -16.64
CA LYS A 79 3.84 -8.06 -17.07
C LYS A 79 4.98 -8.99 -16.66
N ARG A 80 5.92 -8.52 -15.83
CA ARG A 80 7.06 -9.25 -15.29
C ARG A 80 6.65 -10.11 -14.10
N PHE A 81 7.45 -11.14 -13.82
CA PHE A 81 7.26 -12.02 -12.67
C PHE A 81 7.60 -11.32 -11.36
N TRP A 82 6.83 -11.65 -10.33
CA TRP A 82 7.02 -11.21 -8.97
C TRP A 82 6.78 -12.37 -8.01
N LEU A 83 7.79 -12.68 -7.20
CA LEU A 83 7.76 -13.74 -6.21
C LEU A 83 7.34 -13.15 -4.86
N ARG A 84 6.29 -13.72 -4.27
CA ARG A 84 5.77 -13.39 -2.95
C ARG A 84 6.11 -14.53 -2.01
N CYS A 85 6.68 -14.19 -0.86
CA CYS A 85 6.90 -15.14 0.21
C CYS A 85 6.27 -14.53 1.45
N ASN A 86 5.15 -15.11 1.90
CA ASN A 86 4.44 -14.74 3.11
C ASN A 86 4.78 -15.79 4.18
N GLY A 87 5.34 -15.39 5.30
CA GLY A 87 5.86 -16.31 6.31
C GLY A 87 6.96 -15.66 7.13
N ASN A 88 7.58 -16.41 8.05
CA ASN A 88 8.67 -15.95 8.91
C ASN A 88 9.75 -15.17 8.14
N ASP A 89 10.46 -14.27 8.83
CA ASP A 89 11.58 -13.51 8.24
C ASP A 89 12.57 -14.45 7.53
N LEU A 90 12.55 -14.45 6.20
CA LEU A 90 13.52 -15.20 5.39
C LEU A 90 14.93 -14.81 5.82
N SER A 91 15.83 -15.79 5.93
CA SER A 91 17.24 -15.47 6.09
C SER A 91 17.75 -14.65 4.90
N ASN A 92 18.77 -13.82 5.11
CA ASN A 92 19.37 -13.01 4.04
C ASN A 92 19.80 -13.85 2.82
N GLU A 93 20.24 -15.09 3.04
CA GLU A 93 20.62 -16.02 1.98
C GLU A 93 19.40 -16.50 1.18
N GLN A 94 18.34 -16.91 1.86
CA GLN A 94 17.07 -17.30 1.21
C GLN A 94 16.47 -16.12 0.43
N PHE A 95 16.46 -14.92 1.01
CA PHE A 95 15.98 -13.71 0.33
C PHE A 95 16.79 -13.40 -0.95
N ASN A 96 18.12 -13.55 -0.90
CA ASN A 96 18.98 -13.38 -2.07
C ASN A 96 18.66 -14.41 -3.16
N VAL A 97 18.39 -15.67 -2.82
CA VAL A 97 17.99 -16.70 -3.79
C VAL A 97 16.66 -16.31 -4.45
N VAL A 98 15.66 -15.90 -3.68
CA VAL A 98 14.36 -15.46 -4.22
C VAL A 98 14.52 -14.29 -5.20
N GLN A 99 15.29 -13.27 -4.82
CA GLN A 99 15.58 -12.10 -5.67
C GLN A 99 16.37 -12.47 -6.94
N ALA A 100 17.35 -13.35 -6.83
CA ALA A 100 18.14 -13.82 -7.98
C ALA A 100 17.27 -14.61 -8.97
N VAL A 101 16.38 -15.47 -8.46
CA VAL A 101 15.44 -16.25 -9.28
C VAL A 101 14.39 -15.36 -9.92
N GLU A 102 13.83 -14.39 -9.20
CA GLU A 102 12.93 -13.37 -9.78
C GLU A 102 13.61 -12.63 -10.94
N SER A 103 14.85 -12.18 -10.75
CA SER A 103 15.62 -11.52 -11.80
C SER A 103 15.89 -12.45 -12.98
N ALA A 104 16.20 -13.73 -12.75
CA ALA A 104 16.39 -14.71 -13.81
C ALA A 104 15.11 -14.90 -14.64
N LEU A 105 13.96 -15.07 -13.99
CA LEU A 105 12.66 -15.19 -14.66
C LEU A 105 12.34 -13.95 -15.49
N ASN A 106 12.57 -12.76 -14.95
CA ASN A 106 12.34 -11.50 -15.66
C ASN A 106 13.27 -11.32 -16.87
N ARG A 107 14.53 -11.75 -16.76
CA ARG A 107 15.47 -11.78 -17.89
C ARG A 107 15.09 -12.80 -18.96
N ILE A 108 14.55 -13.94 -18.57
CA ILE A 108 14.05 -14.97 -19.50
C ILE A 108 12.85 -14.44 -20.29
N ASP A 109 11.88 -13.87 -19.57
CA ASP A 109 10.66 -13.28 -20.15
C ASP A 109 10.99 -12.11 -21.09
N TYR A 110 11.89 -11.21 -20.69
CA TYR A 110 12.34 -10.09 -21.52
C TYR A 110 13.02 -10.57 -22.82
N ALA A 111 13.87 -11.59 -22.73
CA ALA A 111 14.57 -12.10 -23.90
C ALA A 111 13.59 -12.78 -24.90
N ASP A 112 12.51 -13.38 -24.40
CA ASP A 112 11.43 -13.92 -25.21
C ASP A 112 10.60 -12.82 -25.90
N ASP A 113 10.29 -11.73 -25.21
CA ASP A 113 9.66 -10.55 -25.82
C ASP A 113 10.51 -9.99 -26.97
N GLU A 114 11.82 -9.87 -26.76
CA GLU A 114 12.76 -9.41 -27.78
C GLU A 114 12.86 -10.37 -28.97
N ALA A 115 12.78 -11.68 -28.74
CA ALA A 115 12.71 -12.68 -29.80
C ALA A 115 11.42 -12.51 -30.63
N ARG A 116 10.27 -12.36 -29.97
CA ARG A 116 8.99 -12.09 -30.65
C ARG A 116 9.08 -10.81 -31.47
N ARG A 117 9.57 -9.70 -30.89
CA ARG A 117 9.73 -8.42 -31.60
C ARG A 117 10.65 -8.56 -32.81
N ALA A 118 11.76 -9.28 -32.68
CA ALA A 118 12.70 -9.50 -33.78
C ALA A 118 12.05 -10.27 -34.94
N VAL A 119 11.33 -11.35 -34.63
CA VAL A 119 10.63 -12.16 -35.65
C VAL A 119 9.51 -11.37 -36.33
N HIS A 120 8.70 -10.64 -35.55
CA HIS A 120 7.68 -9.72 -36.10
C HIS A 120 8.32 -8.60 -36.96
N GLY A 121 9.53 -8.18 -36.62
CA GLY A 121 10.35 -7.24 -37.38
C GLY A 121 11.02 -7.83 -38.63
N GLY A 122 10.78 -9.10 -38.96
CA GLY A 122 11.27 -9.76 -40.17
C GLY A 122 12.56 -10.58 -39.99
N MET A 123 13.04 -10.76 -38.76
CA MET A 123 14.15 -11.68 -38.48
C MET A 123 13.68 -13.13 -38.63
N PRO A 124 14.40 -13.99 -39.38
CA PRO A 124 14.04 -15.40 -39.46
C PRO A 124 14.14 -16.09 -38.08
N GLU A 125 13.15 -16.92 -37.73
CA GLU A 125 13.15 -17.69 -36.47
C GLU A 125 14.41 -18.55 -36.28
N ALA A 126 14.99 -19.06 -37.37
CA ALA A 126 16.23 -19.83 -37.33
C ALA A 126 17.44 -19.05 -36.78
N CYS A 127 17.36 -17.71 -36.74
CA CYS A 127 18.37 -16.85 -36.15
C CYS A 127 18.16 -16.61 -34.65
N ILE A 128 17.05 -17.08 -34.07
CA ILE A 128 16.76 -17.01 -32.63
C ILE A 128 17.38 -18.24 -31.94
N ASP A 129 18.70 -18.18 -31.75
CA ASP A 129 19.47 -19.22 -31.06
C ASP A 129 19.67 -18.89 -29.57
N GLU A 130 20.42 -19.75 -28.87
CA GLU A 130 20.69 -19.56 -27.43
C GLU A 130 21.51 -18.29 -27.17
N ASN A 131 22.41 -17.94 -28.10
CA ASN A 131 23.24 -16.72 -27.99
C ASN A 131 22.40 -15.45 -28.15
N PHE A 132 21.37 -15.48 -29.00
CA PHE A 132 20.42 -14.38 -29.12
C PHE A 132 19.76 -14.10 -27.76
N TYR A 133 19.20 -15.13 -27.11
CA TYR A 133 18.55 -14.96 -25.81
C TYR A 133 19.52 -14.49 -24.74
N ILE A 134 20.73 -15.06 -24.68
CA ILE A 134 21.78 -14.62 -23.75
C ILE A 134 22.11 -13.15 -23.98
N ALA A 135 22.34 -12.72 -25.23
CA ALA A 135 22.69 -11.34 -25.56
C ALA A 135 21.57 -10.36 -25.15
N LYS A 136 20.30 -10.72 -25.39
CA LYS A 136 19.14 -9.90 -24.98
C LYS A 136 18.96 -9.85 -23.47
N SER A 137 19.13 -10.96 -22.78
CA SER A 137 19.10 -11.00 -21.31
C SER A 137 20.19 -10.12 -20.67
N GLN A 138 21.38 -10.06 -21.28
CA GLN A 138 22.47 -9.20 -20.83
C GLN A 138 22.24 -7.73 -21.18
N GLN A 139 21.66 -7.45 -22.35
CA GLN A 139 21.25 -6.10 -22.73
C GLN A 139 20.27 -5.51 -21.72
N TYR A 140 19.32 -6.31 -21.23
CA TYR A 140 18.32 -5.87 -20.25
C TYR A 140 18.93 -5.28 -18.97
N LEU A 141 20.06 -5.82 -18.52
CA LEU A 141 20.74 -5.37 -17.30
C LEU A 141 21.29 -3.93 -17.38
N ARG A 142 21.38 -3.36 -18.60
CA ARG A 142 21.98 -2.05 -18.86
C ARG A 142 21.19 -1.20 -19.85
N ASN A 143 19.92 -1.52 -20.11
CA ASN A 143 19.10 -0.87 -21.14
C ASN A 143 18.56 0.49 -20.68
N VAL A 144 19.44 1.48 -20.48
CA VAL A 144 19.02 2.83 -20.06
C VAL A 144 18.29 3.53 -21.20
N SER A 145 18.79 3.46 -22.43
CA SER A 145 18.15 4.17 -23.56
C SER A 145 16.71 3.70 -23.80
N GLY A 146 16.45 2.39 -23.74
CA GLY A 146 15.10 1.83 -23.85
C GLY A 146 14.19 2.27 -22.70
N ALA A 147 14.71 2.30 -21.47
CA ALA A 147 13.97 2.80 -20.32
C ALA A 147 13.62 4.30 -20.47
N ILE A 148 14.53 5.13 -21.00
CA ILE A 148 14.23 6.55 -21.25
C ILE A 148 13.10 6.72 -22.27
N VAL A 149 13.04 5.88 -23.32
CA VAL A 149 11.91 5.89 -24.28
C VAL A 149 10.60 5.51 -23.59
N ALA A 150 10.62 4.50 -22.72
CA ALA A 150 9.45 4.12 -21.93
C ALA A 150 8.99 5.24 -20.98
N ILE A 151 9.93 5.91 -20.30
CA ILE A 151 9.64 7.07 -19.44
C ILE A 151 8.98 8.19 -20.25
N ASP A 152 9.54 8.53 -21.42
CA ASP A 152 8.98 9.56 -22.28
C ASP A 152 7.52 9.21 -22.66
N GLY A 153 7.27 7.97 -23.09
CA GLY A 153 5.92 7.51 -23.45
C GLY A 153 4.92 7.49 -22.28
N LEU A 154 5.36 7.15 -21.06
CA LEU A 154 4.52 7.18 -19.86
C LEU A 154 4.19 8.60 -19.38
N GLN A 155 5.00 9.58 -19.77
CA GLN A 155 4.85 10.98 -19.37
C GLN A 155 4.12 11.81 -20.43
N GLU A 156 3.90 11.26 -21.62
CA GLU A 156 3.10 11.88 -22.68
C GLU A 156 1.63 12.05 -22.25
N GLY A 157 1.06 13.21 -22.60
CA GLY A 157 -0.34 13.51 -22.35
C GLY A 157 -0.67 13.93 -20.90
N GLU A 158 -1.97 13.85 -20.59
CA GLU A 158 -2.51 14.22 -19.29
C GLU A 158 -2.30 13.09 -18.27
N ASN A 159 -2.08 13.45 -17.01
CA ASN A 159 -1.92 12.47 -15.94
C ASN A 159 -3.30 11.94 -15.52
N ASN A 160 -3.54 10.65 -15.78
CA ASN A 160 -4.80 9.99 -15.46
C ASN A 160 -5.10 9.95 -13.95
N PHE A 161 -4.07 10.06 -13.10
CA PHE A 161 -4.22 10.11 -11.65
C PHE A 161 -4.42 11.53 -11.11
N ARG A 162 -4.26 12.57 -11.94
CA ARG A 162 -4.50 13.95 -11.49
C ARG A 162 -5.95 14.15 -11.08
N ARG A 163 -6.89 13.51 -11.79
CA ARG A 163 -8.31 13.54 -11.47
C ARG A 163 -8.77 12.17 -11.03
N MET A 164 -9.19 12.05 -9.78
CA MET A 164 -9.75 10.82 -9.22
C MET A 164 -11.05 11.15 -8.50
N ARG A 165 -12.09 10.33 -8.70
CA ARG A 165 -13.34 10.42 -7.93
C ARG A 165 -13.91 11.86 -7.87
N GLY A 166 -13.98 12.50 -9.04
CA GLY A 166 -14.46 13.88 -9.19
C GLY A 166 -13.51 14.99 -8.74
N THR A 167 -12.51 14.69 -7.91
CA THR A 167 -11.50 15.65 -7.42
C THR A 167 -10.34 15.77 -8.40
N GLU A 168 -9.88 17.00 -8.66
CA GLU A 168 -8.73 17.28 -9.51
C GLU A 168 -7.60 17.96 -8.72
N GLY A 169 -6.42 17.35 -8.74
CA GLY A 169 -5.20 17.94 -8.19
C GLY A 169 -4.65 19.07 -9.06
N ALA A 170 -3.88 19.96 -8.45
CA ALA A 170 -3.26 21.08 -9.14
C ALA A 170 -2.28 20.59 -10.21
N ARG A 171 -2.36 21.15 -11.42
CA ARG A 171 -1.41 20.84 -12.50
C ARG A 171 0.00 21.23 -12.09
N GLY A 172 0.91 20.25 -12.06
CA GLY A 172 2.26 20.39 -11.53
C GLY A 172 2.31 20.67 -10.02
N GLY A 173 1.23 20.38 -9.28
CA GLY A 173 1.20 20.32 -7.83
C GLY A 173 1.87 19.06 -7.29
N ASN A 174 1.93 18.92 -5.97
CA ASN A 174 2.59 17.77 -5.34
C ASN A 174 1.89 16.47 -5.72
N TRP A 175 0.56 16.42 -5.79
CA TRP A 175 -0.19 15.22 -6.16
C TRP A 175 0.09 14.79 -7.60
N ASP A 176 0.02 15.74 -8.54
CA ASP A 176 0.27 15.49 -9.97
C ASP A 176 1.71 14.99 -10.21
N ILE A 177 2.70 15.61 -9.56
CA ILE A 177 4.10 15.18 -9.68
C ILE A 177 4.32 13.81 -9.05
N SER A 178 3.78 13.58 -7.85
CA SER A 178 3.94 12.32 -7.10
C SER A 178 3.39 11.15 -7.90
N THR A 179 2.17 11.30 -8.44
CA THR A 179 1.50 10.24 -9.18
C THR A 179 2.12 10.01 -10.56
N ARG A 180 2.62 11.04 -11.26
CA ARG A 180 3.41 10.85 -12.50
C ARG A 180 4.69 10.09 -12.24
N PHE A 181 5.43 10.47 -11.20
CA PHE A 181 6.69 9.82 -10.85
C PHE A 181 6.48 8.37 -10.44
N ALA A 182 5.51 8.12 -9.54
CA ALA A 182 5.15 6.77 -9.13
C ALA A 182 4.67 5.93 -10.32
N ASN A 183 3.83 6.48 -11.22
CA ASN A 183 3.40 5.80 -12.42
C ASN A 183 4.56 5.35 -13.31
N VAL A 184 5.62 6.17 -13.42
CA VAL A 184 6.84 5.75 -14.12
C VAL A 184 7.51 4.60 -13.38
N CYS A 185 7.78 4.74 -12.08
CA CYS A 185 8.46 3.70 -11.29
C CYS A 185 7.72 2.35 -11.32
N GLU A 186 6.38 2.35 -11.23
CA GLU A 186 5.56 1.14 -11.26
C GLU A 186 5.43 0.48 -12.64
N ASN A 187 5.82 1.18 -13.71
CA ASN A 187 5.75 0.68 -15.09
C ASN A 187 7.14 0.51 -15.73
N LEU A 188 8.23 0.82 -15.02
CA LEU A 188 9.57 0.55 -15.50
C LEU A 188 9.86 -0.95 -15.49
N GLU A 189 10.14 -1.51 -16.66
CA GLU A 189 10.63 -2.89 -16.80
C GLU A 189 12.09 -2.95 -16.35
N LEU A 190 12.32 -3.34 -15.09
CA LEU A 190 13.65 -3.49 -14.51
C LEU A 190 14.01 -4.96 -14.27
N PRO A 191 15.29 -5.35 -14.41
CA PRO A 191 15.75 -6.72 -14.16
C PRO A 191 15.75 -7.08 -12.67
N PHE A 192 15.67 -6.09 -11.79
CA PHE A 192 15.63 -6.26 -10.34
C PHE A 192 14.50 -5.43 -9.77
N ARG A 193 13.97 -5.88 -8.63
CA ARG A 193 12.92 -5.19 -7.89
C ARG A 193 13.37 -3.78 -7.50
N LEU A 194 12.47 -2.81 -7.70
CA LEU A 194 12.67 -1.42 -7.29
C LEU A 194 11.79 -1.11 -6.08
N HIS A 195 12.41 -0.89 -4.94
CA HIS A 195 11.80 -0.22 -3.80
C HIS A 195 12.22 1.24 -3.83
N TYR A 196 11.29 2.14 -3.61
CA TYR A 196 11.59 3.57 -3.58
C TYR A 196 10.64 4.32 -2.66
N ARG A 197 11.10 5.48 -2.23
CA ARG A 197 10.29 6.51 -1.56
C ARG A 197 10.74 7.87 -2.03
N PHE A 198 9.88 8.86 -1.89
CA PHE A 198 10.25 10.21 -2.29
C PHE A 198 9.54 11.27 -1.46
N ASP A 199 10.09 12.48 -1.54
CA ASP A 199 9.43 13.70 -1.15
C ASP A 199 9.47 14.67 -2.32
N VAL A 200 8.37 15.42 -2.49
CA VAL A 200 8.28 16.45 -3.51
C VAL A 200 7.71 17.73 -2.91
N ASP A 201 8.33 18.85 -3.27
CA ASP A 201 7.78 20.16 -3.04
C ASP A 201 7.76 20.97 -4.34
N ALA A 202 6.60 21.02 -4.97
CA ALA A 202 6.37 21.72 -6.23
C ALA A 202 6.59 23.24 -6.13
N SER A 203 6.52 23.80 -4.92
CA SER A 203 6.67 25.25 -4.69
C SER A 203 8.13 25.71 -4.73
N SER A 204 9.04 24.92 -4.16
CA SER A 204 10.49 25.10 -4.25
C SER A 204 11.11 24.42 -5.46
N GLY A 205 10.37 23.53 -6.14
CA GLY A 205 10.85 22.81 -7.31
C GLY A 205 11.88 21.73 -6.98
N VAL A 206 11.80 21.16 -5.77
CA VAL A 206 12.73 20.15 -5.27
C VAL A 206 12.03 18.81 -5.12
N MET A 207 12.72 17.75 -5.52
CA MET A 207 12.33 16.37 -5.24
C MET A 207 13.51 15.60 -4.68
N VAL A 208 13.27 14.76 -3.68
CA VAL A 208 14.26 13.82 -3.16
C VAL A 208 13.73 12.42 -3.26
N VAL A 209 14.56 11.48 -3.67
CA VAL A 209 14.19 10.10 -3.94
C VAL A 209 15.18 9.18 -3.24
N ARG A 210 14.66 8.18 -2.54
CA ARG A 210 15.42 7.07 -1.98
C ARG A 210 15.05 5.81 -2.73
N PHE A 211 16.03 5.02 -3.16
CA PHE A 211 15.78 3.83 -3.98
C PHE A 211 16.68 2.65 -3.60
N SER A 212 16.21 1.43 -3.82
CA SER A 212 16.96 0.20 -3.56
C SER A 212 17.99 -0.09 -4.65
N ILE A 213 19.15 -0.55 -4.22
CA ILE A 213 20.23 -1.11 -5.03
C ILE A 213 20.26 -2.61 -4.73
N PRO A 214 20.20 -3.49 -5.74
CA PRO A 214 20.19 -4.91 -5.49
C PRO A 214 21.52 -5.38 -4.86
N ASN A 215 21.45 -6.40 -4.01
CA ASN A 215 22.64 -6.93 -3.33
C ASN A 215 23.69 -7.41 -4.34
N THR A 216 24.97 -7.22 -4.07
CA THR A 216 26.03 -7.69 -4.98
C THR A 216 25.98 -9.21 -5.16
N ALA A 217 25.51 -9.96 -4.16
CA ALA A 217 25.36 -11.41 -4.19
C ALA A 217 24.43 -11.90 -5.32
N ILE A 218 23.43 -11.11 -5.73
CA ILE A 218 22.44 -11.50 -6.74
C ILE A 218 22.83 -11.07 -8.16
N MET A 219 23.96 -10.37 -8.33
CA MET A 219 24.37 -9.89 -9.65
C MET A 219 24.72 -11.07 -10.58
N PRO A 220 24.10 -11.17 -11.77
CA PRO A 220 24.25 -12.30 -12.68
C PRO A 220 25.54 -12.19 -13.51
N VAL A 221 26.67 -11.98 -12.83
CA VAL A 221 28.02 -11.90 -13.38
C VAL A 221 28.98 -12.72 -12.51
N ALA A 222 30.17 -13.01 -13.05
CA ALA A 222 31.20 -13.70 -12.30
C ALA A 222 31.54 -12.92 -11.02
N SER A 223 31.85 -13.64 -9.94
CA SER A 223 31.96 -13.10 -8.58
C SER A 223 32.89 -11.88 -8.48
N GLN A 224 34.01 -11.88 -9.22
CA GLN A 224 34.98 -10.78 -9.23
C GLN A 224 34.45 -9.47 -9.83
N TYR A 225 33.31 -9.48 -10.52
CA TYR A 225 32.71 -8.30 -11.17
C TYR A 225 31.43 -7.80 -10.49
N ARG A 226 30.90 -8.55 -9.52
CA ARG A 226 29.59 -8.28 -8.92
C ARG A 226 29.50 -6.90 -8.27
N ASP A 227 30.54 -6.51 -7.55
CA ASP A 227 30.60 -5.23 -6.83
C ASP A 227 30.58 -4.03 -7.77
N GLY A 228 31.46 -4.04 -8.78
CA GLY A 228 31.49 -3.01 -9.83
C GLY A 228 30.19 -2.98 -10.64
N PHE A 229 29.56 -4.13 -10.88
CA PHE A 229 28.30 -4.22 -11.61
C PHE A 229 27.11 -3.66 -10.85
N ALA A 230 26.96 -4.03 -9.58
CA ALA A 230 25.94 -3.47 -8.70
C ALA A 230 26.06 -1.94 -8.61
N SER A 231 27.29 -1.46 -8.49
CA SER A 231 27.62 -0.04 -8.43
C SER A 231 27.30 0.69 -9.74
N ALA A 232 27.65 0.10 -10.88
CA ALA A 232 27.31 0.65 -12.20
C ALA A 232 25.80 0.68 -12.45
N TYR A 233 25.10 -0.39 -12.05
CA TYR A 233 23.63 -0.45 -12.09
C TYR A 233 23.00 0.65 -11.24
N ALA A 234 23.49 0.89 -10.02
CA ALA A 234 23.00 1.95 -9.15
C ALA A 234 23.11 3.34 -9.79
N VAL A 235 24.23 3.64 -10.46
CA VAL A 235 24.43 4.92 -11.14
C VAL A 235 23.48 5.07 -12.34
N ARG A 236 23.29 4.01 -13.13
CA ARG A 236 22.32 4.01 -14.24
C ARG A 236 20.89 4.22 -13.75
N LEU A 237 20.49 3.49 -12.70
CA LEU A 237 19.17 3.59 -12.10
C LEU A 237 18.89 5.00 -11.59
N ALA A 238 19.86 5.64 -10.92
CA ALA A 238 19.72 7.03 -10.52
C ALA A 238 19.52 7.98 -11.71
N GLY A 239 20.24 7.79 -12.81
CA GLY A 239 20.03 8.56 -14.05
C GLY A 239 18.61 8.42 -14.61
N MET A 240 18.08 7.19 -14.63
CA MET A 240 16.70 6.92 -15.07
C MET A 240 15.68 7.58 -14.14
N LEU A 241 15.85 7.44 -12.82
CA LEU A 241 14.94 8.04 -11.83
C LEU A 241 15.02 9.57 -11.80
N ALA A 242 16.20 10.15 -12.06
CA ALA A 242 16.34 11.61 -12.24
C ALA A 242 15.51 12.09 -13.43
N TRP A 243 15.52 11.35 -14.54
CA TRP A 243 14.67 11.69 -15.69
C TRP A 243 13.19 11.48 -15.40
N ALA A 244 12.82 10.38 -14.74
CA ALA A 244 11.45 10.13 -14.30
C ALA A 244 10.93 11.28 -13.43
N ALA A 245 11.76 11.82 -12.54
CA ALA A 245 11.41 12.98 -11.73
C ALA A 245 11.25 14.25 -12.60
N PHE A 246 12.30 14.66 -13.34
CA PHE A 246 12.25 15.89 -14.14
C PHE A 246 11.16 15.89 -15.22
N SER A 247 10.81 14.73 -15.77
CA SER A 247 9.73 14.59 -16.76
C SER A 247 8.34 14.71 -16.13
N SER A 248 8.16 14.40 -14.84
CA SER A 248 6.88 14.56 -14.13
C SER A 248 6.39 16.00 -14.03
N SER A 249 7.29 17.00 -14.03
CA SER A 249 6.90 18.41 -14.11
C SER A 249 8.07 19.31 -14.48
N VAL A 250 7.76 20.36 -15.26
CA VAL A 250 8.70 21.45 -15.58
C VAL A 250 9.06 22.32 -14.37
N ARG A 251 8.30 22.23 -13.27
CA ARG A 251 8.60 22.95 -12.02
C ARG A 251 9.79 22.37 -11.27
N LEU A 252 10.09 21.08 -11.45
CA LEU A 252 11.22 20.46 -10.78
C LEU A 252 12.53 20.98 -11.36
N ALA A 253 13.24 21.75 -10.55
CA ALA A 253 14.55 22.32 -10.84
C ALA A 253 15.69 21.47 -10.25
N GLN A 254 15.43 20.80 -9.12
CA GLN A 254 16.42 20.00 -8.39
C GLN A 254 15.87 18.61 -8.05
N VAL A 255 16.68 17.58 -8.28
CA VAL A 255 16.38 16.20 -7.87
C VAL A 255 17.60 15.60 -7.17
N ASP A 256 17.45 15.15 -5.93
CA ASP A 256 18.50 14.40 -5.22
C ASP A 256 18.06 12.95 -5.01
N LEU A 257 18.97 12.01 -5.28
CA LEU A 257 18.72 10.57 -5.32
C LEU A 257 19.69 9.86 -4.37
N THR A 258 19.16 9.07 -3.44
CA THR A 258 19.94 8.27 -2.50
C THR A 258 19.69 6.79 -2.72
N GLY A 259 20.73 6.07 -3.15
CA GLY A 259 20.70 4.64 -3.38
C GLY A 259 21.10 3.86 -2.13
N CYS A 260 20.30 2.86 -1.78
CA CYS A 260 20.41 2.09 -0.54
C CYS A 260 20.48 0.58 -0.82
N VAL A 261 21.32 -0.17 -0.10
CA VAL A 261 21.50 -1.60 -0.37
C VAL A 261 20.26 -2.41 0.07
N GLY A 262 19.77 -3.26 -0.84
CA GLY A 262 18.69 -4.22 -0.61
C GLY A 262 17.29 -3.60 -0.69
N ASP A 263 17.04 -2.60 0.16
CA ASP A 263 15.75 -1.94 0.30
C ASP A 263 15.92 -0.41 0.28
N ALA A 264 14.85 0.34 0.00
CA ALA A 264 14.87 1.80 0.12
C ALA A 264 15.21 2.25 1.56
N ASP A 265 14.82 1.50 2.58
CA ASP A 265 15.21 1.71 3.99
C ASP A 265 16.60 1.19 4.34
N GLY A 266 17.31 0.59 3.38
CA GLY A 266 18.62 0.01 3.57
C GLY A 266 19.73 1.05 3.84
N ILE A 267 20.95 0.53 3.97
CA ILE A 267 22.15 1.34 4.20
C ILE A 267 22.40 2.21 2.97
N PRO A 268 22.44 3.55 3.11
CA PRO A 268 22.75 4.43 1.99
C PRO A 268 24.22 4.30 1.60
N VAL A 269 24.47 4.19 0.29
CA VAL A 269 25.82 3.96 -0.24
C VAL A 269 26.21 4.91 -1.38
N ILE A 270 25.23 5.62 -1.95
CA ILE A 270 25.47 6.66 -2.96
C ILE A 270 24.37 7.72 -2.87
N SER A 271 24.73 9.00 -3.01
CA SER A 271 23.79 10.11 -3.06
C SER A 271 24.19 11.08 -4.17
N MET A 272 23.29 11.35 -5.10
CA MET A 272 23.53 12.13 -6.33
C MET A 272 22.48 13.20 -6.49
N GLY A 273 22.90 14.45 -6.63
CA GLY A 273 22.03 15.58 -6.92
C GLY A 273 22.19 16.07 -8.34
N PHE A 274 21.07 16.31 -8.99
CA PHE A 274 20.98 16.83 -10.35
C PHE A 274 20.19 18.14 -10.35
N ASP A 275 20.63 19.07 -11.21
CA ASP A 275 19.86 20.26 -11.56
C ASP A 275 19.32 20.07 -12.97
N ARG A 276 18.11 20.55 -13.22
CA ARG A 276 17.36 20.29 -14.46
C ARG A 276 18.16 20.65 -15.70
N VAL A 277 18.68 21.88 -15.79
CA VAL A 277 19.30 22.39 -17.02
C VAL A 277 20.58 21.62 -17.38
N PRO A 278 21.57 21.44 -16.48
CA PRO A 278 22.73 20.61 -16.77
C PRO A 278 22.37 19.16 -17.13
N PHE A 279 21.38 18.58 -16.46
CA PHE A 279 20.92 17.22 -16.74
C PHE A 279 20.35 17.10 -18.15
N MET A 280 19.45 18.01 -18.53
CA MET A 280 18.82 18.04 -19.86
C MET A 280 19.81 18.26 -21.00
N MET A 281 20.86 19.07 -20.76
CA MET A 281 21.85 19.42 -21.79
C MET A 281 23.03 18.44 -21.86
N GLY A 282 23.25 17.63 -20.83
CA GLY A 282 24.40 16.73 -20.72
C GLY A 282 24.00 15.26 -20.56
N ALA A 283 23.47 14.91 -19.38
CA ALA A 283 23.20 13.53 -19.00
C ALA A 283 22.10 12.87 -19.87
N LEU A 284 20.99 13.57 -20.09
CA LEU A 284 19.85 13.01 -20.82
C LEU A 284 20.19 12.65 -22.28
N PRO A 285 20.87 13.50 -23.08
CA PRO A 285 21.33 13.11 -24.41
C PRO A 285 22.27 11.90 -24.40
N ALA A 286 23.16 11.79 -23.41
CA ALA A 286 24.07 10.64 -23.29
C ALA A 286 23.29 9.34 -23.07
N MET A 287 22.30 9.37 -22.16
CA MET A 287 21.42 8.22 -21.90
C MET A 287 20.55 7.88 -23.11
N LYS A 288 19.90 8.86 -23.74
CA LYS A 288 19.04 8.66 -24.93
C LYS A 288 19.80 8.04 -26.10
N ASN A 289 21.07 8.43 -26.29
CA ASN A 289 21.91 7.92 -27.37
C ASN A 289 22.63 6.60 -27.03
N GLY A 290 22.26 5.93 -25.93
CA GLY A 290 22.81 4.62 -25.56
C GLY A 290 24.26 4.66 -25.06
N GLN A 291 24.82 5.83 -24.72
CA GLN A 291 26.20 5.93 -24.22
C GLN A 291 26.36 5.26 -22.85
N CYS A 292 25.28 5.18 -22.06
CA CYS A 292 25.25 4.49 -20.78
C CYS A 292 25.10 2.97 -20.91
N ASP A 293 24.75 2.46 -22.09
CA ASP A 293 24.36 1.05 -22.31
C ASP A 293 25.53 0.19 -22.77
N VAL A 294 26.72 0.79 -22.95
CA VAL A 294 27.89 0.11 -23.51
C VAL A 294 28.54 -0.83 -22.49
N VAL A 295 28.90 -2.03 -22.94
CA VAL A 295 29.45 -3.12 -22.10
C VAL A 295 30.65 -2.70 -21.24
N PRO A 296 31.62 -1.89 -21.70
CA PRO A 296 32.74 -1.48 -20.86
C PRO A 296 32.33 -0.74 -19.57
N LEU A 297 31.14 -0.14 -19.54
CA LEU A 297 30.62 0.56 -18.37
C LEU A 297 29.95 -0.38 -17.36
N ASP A 298 29.76 -1.66 -17.68
CA ASP A 298 29.10 -2.63 -16.81
C ASP A 298 29.83 -2.85 -15.49
N VAL A 299 31.13 -2.51 -15.41
CA VAL A 299 31.91 -2.56 -14.17
C VAL A 299 32.66 -1.25 -13.92
N ASP A 300 32.26 -0.15 -14.59
CA ASP A 300 32.88 1.17 -14.45
C ASP A 300 31.88 2.25 -13.99
N PRO A 301 31.51 2.23 -12.70
CA PRO A 301 30.59 3.22 -12.15
C PRO A 301 31.16 4.64 -12.19
N LEU A 302 32.49 4.81 -12.15
CA LEU A 302 33.12 6.13 -12.19
C LEU A 302 32.97 6.77 -13.58
N ALA A 303 33.17 6.00 -14.64
CA ALA A 303 32.93 6.46 -16.00
C ALA A 303 31.44 6.82 -16.23
N LEU A 304 30.51 6.05 -15.65
CA LEU A 304 29.08 6.39 -15.67
C LEU A 304 28.79 7.70 -14.92
N LEU A 305 29.38 7.92 -13.74
CA LEU A 305 29.23 9.18 -13.02
C LEU A 305 29.75 10.38 -13.83
N ASN A 306 30.85 10.20 -14.56
CA ASN A 306 31.39 11.25 -15.44
C ASN A 306 30.50 11.56 -16.65
N LEU A 307 29.67 10.60 -17.08
CA LEU A 307 28.65 10.80 -18.11
C LEU A 307 27.43 11.53 -17.55
N LEU A 308 26.94 11.13 -16.36
CA LEU A 308 25.75 11.71 -15.74
C LEU A 308 26.00 13.07 -15.08
N ARG A 309 27.24 13.35 -14.66
CA ARG A 309 27.69 14.63 -14.08
C ARG A 309 26.73 15.18 -13.01
N PRO A 310 26.47 14.44 -11.92
CA PRO A 310 25.71 14.99 -10.80
C PRO A 310 26.41 16.24 -10.27
N VAL A 311 25.64 17.30 -10.02
CA VAL A 311 26.14 18.59 -9.53
C VAL A 311 26.45 18.55 -8.02
N ARG A 312 25.83 17.60 -7.31
CA ARG A 312 26.10 17.28 -5.91
C ARG A 312 26.33 15.76 -5.82
N TYR A 313 27.31 15.32 -5.06
CA TYR A 313 27.65 13.90 -4.99
C TYR A 313 28.27 13.52 -3.66
N VAL A 314 27.81 12.40 -3.09
CA VAL A 314 28.45 11.69 -1.98
C VAL A 314 28.47 10.20 -2.33
N GLY A 315 29.65 9.60 -2.34
CA GLY A 315 29.82 8.19 -2.65
C GLY A 315 31.30 7.85 -2.76
N PHE A 316 31.67 6.64 -2.36
CA PHE A 316 33.05 6.16 -2.46
C PHE A 316 33.06 4.72 -2.94
N PHE A 317 33.95 4.45 -3.89
CA PHE A 317 34.21 3.13 -4.41
C PHE A 317 35.47 2.56 -3.78
N ASP A 318 35.41 1.31 -3.32
CA ASP A 318 36.60 0.61 -2.83
C ASP A 318 37.47 0.07 -3.99
N GLY A 319 38.48 -0.74 -3.66
CA GLY A 319 39.39 -1.34 -4.65
C GLY A 319 38.72 -2.27 -5.67
N ASN A 320 37.55 -2.85 -5.33
CA ASN A 320 36.74 -3.70 -6.20
C ASN A 320 35.63 -2.90 -6.93
N ARG A 321 35.65 -1.58 -6.79
CA ARG A 321 34.60 -0.67 -7.27
C ARG A 321 33.26 -0.87 -6.56
N ALA A 322 33.25 -1.44 -5.37
CA ALA A 322 32.06 -1.58 -4.54
C ALA A 322 31.70 -0.24 -3.90
N LEU A 323 30.40 0.08 -3.85
CA LEU A 323 29.92 1.22 -3.07
C LEU A 323 30.05 0.95 -1.57
N THR A 324 30.46 1.97 -0.82
CA THR A 324 30.63 1.91 0.63
C THR A 324 29.57 2.76 1.36
N PRO A 325 29.26 2.48 2.64
CA PRO A 325 28.29 3.26 3.39
C PRO A 325 28.63 4.75 3.47
N ILE A 326 27.60 5.60 3.37
CA ILE A 326 27.75 7.06 3.41
C ILE A 326 26.76 7.73 4.36
N THR A 327 27.02 8.99 4.70
CA THR A 327 25.97 9.93 5.09
C THR A 327 25.40 10.57 3.82
N PRO A 328 24.09 10.47 3.53
CA PRO A 328 23.49 11.06 2.34
C PRO A 328 23.65 12.59 2.25
N LEU A 329 23.33 13.15 1.07
CA LEU A 329 23.12 14.59 0.92
C LEU A 329 22.06 15.07 1.93
N ALA A 330 22.28 16.24 2.52
CA ALA A 330 21.35 16.81 3.49
C ALA A 330 19.98 17.06 2.84
N THR A 331 18.92 16.60 3.50
CA THR A 331 17.54 16.87 3.09
C THR A 331 17.26 18.37 3.10
N SER A 332 16.55 18.86 2.08
CA SER A 332 16.11 20.25 2.05
C SER A 332 15.21 20.57 3.24
N ALA A 333 15.44 21.72 3.89
CA ALA A 333 14.68 22.17 5.07
C ALA A 333 13.16 22.19 4.82
N VAL A 334 12.73 22.41 3.58
CA VAL A 334 11.31 22.41 3.19
C VAL A 334 10.59 21.10 3.52
N PHE A 335 11.29 19.97 3.52
CA PHE A 335 10.68 18.67 3.86
C PHE A 335 10.60 18.48 5.37
N LEU A 336 11.62 18.91 6.11
CA LEU A 336 11.64 18.88 7.57
C LEU A 336 10.51 19.74 8.16
N GLU A 337 10.26 20.92 7.56
CA GLU A 337 9.17 21.82 7.98
C GLU A 337 7.77 21.24 7.70
N LYS A 338 7.64 20.31 6.75
CA LYS A 338 6.35 19.73 6.32
C LYS A 338 6.09 18.35 6.91
N ARG A 339 7.10 17.72 7.50
CA ARG A 339 7.05 16.40 8.15
C ARG A 339 7.18 16.54 9.66
N VAL A 340 6.33 17.39 10.23
CA VAL A 340 6.16 17.55 11.67
C VAL A 340 5.04 16.63 12.11
N SER A 341 5.17 15.97 13.27
CA SER A 341 4.11 15.15 13.85
C SER A 341 2.78 15.92 13.87
N GLU A 342 1.70 15.24 13.51
CA GLU A 342 0.41 15.84 13.20
C GLU A 342 -0.09 16.73 14.35
N TRP A 343 -0.01 16.26 15.60
CA TRP A 343 -0.38 17.02 16.81
C TRP A 343 0.47 18.29 17.07
N GLN A 344 1.69 18.36 16.54
CA GLN A 344 2.57 19.53 16.65
C GLN A 344 2.43 20.51 15.49
N ASP A 345 1.73 20.12 14.41
CA ASP A 345 1.64 20.91 13.20
C ASP A 345 0.65 22.07 13.34
N GLN A 346 1.18 23.25 13.69
CA GLN A 346 0.40 24.48 13.89
C GLN A 346 0.04 25.21 12.59
N ARG A 347 0.43 24.69 11.42
CA ARG A 347 0.13 25.36 10.14
C ARG A 347 -1.38 25.39 9.90
N ALA A 348 -1.85 26.52 9.39
CA ALA A 348 -3.25 26.69 9.04
C ALA A 348 -3.61 25.89 7.79
N LEU A 349 -4.78 25.25 7.79
CA LEU A 349 -5.29 24.57 6.61
C LEU A 349 -5.71 25.59 5.54
N PRO A 350 -5.62 25.27 4.24
CA PRO A 350 -6.20 26.08 3.18
C PRO A 350 -7.70 26.29 3.37
N GLU A 351 -8.22 27.46 2.96
CA GLU A 351 -9.64 27.83 3.15
C GLU A 351 -10.62 26.75 2.67
N GLY A 352 -10.39 26.19 1.48
CA GLY A 352 -11.24 25.14 0.91
C GLY A 352 -11.18 23.78 1.62
N LEU A 353 -10.25 23.59 2.56
CA LEU A 353 -10.14 22.41 3.41
C LEU A 353 -10.69 22.61 4.82
N ARG A 354 -10.79 23.85 5.32
CA ARG A 354 -11.19 24.08 6.71
C ARG A 354 -12.62 23.62 6.99
N GLY A 355 -13.54 24.08 6.15
CA GLY A 355 -14.94 23.69 6.23
C GLY A 355 -15.17 22.20 5.93
N PHE A 356 -14.40 21.67 4.99
CA PHE A 356 -14.46 20.27 4.58
C PHE A 356 -13.96 19.32 5.68
N LEU A 357 -12.81 19.60 6.29
CA LEU A 357 -12.24 18.75 7.34
C LEU A 357 -12.69 19.12 8.75
N ARG A 358 -13.51 20.18 8.87
CA ARG A 358 -14.02 20.71 10.15
C ARG A 358 -12.87 20.99 11.14
N ALA A 359 -11.85 21.67 10.64
CA ALA A 359 -10.63 22.03 11.36
C ALA A 359 -9.99 23.29 10.75
N ASP A 360 -9.35 24.13 11.55
CA ASP A 360 -8.66 25.33 11.07
C ASP A 360 -7.14 25.13 10.92
N ARG A 361 -6.56 24.25 11.74
CA ARG A 361 -5.13 23.89 11.74
C ARG A 361 -4.91 22.38 11.57
N ALA A 362 -3.71 22.01 11.15
CA ALA A 362 -3.34 20.61 10.96
C ALA A 362 -3.40 19.79 12.26
N CYS A 363 -2.95 20.34 13.40
CA CYS A 363 -3.00 19.67 14.70
C CYS A 363 -4.42 19.30 15.17
N GLU A 364 -5.46 19.96 14.68
CA GLU A 364 -6.86 19.66 15.00
C GLU A 364 -7.41 18.43 14.23
N LEU A 365 -6.60 17.87 13.34
CA LEU A 365 -6.86 16.60 12.65
C LEU A 365 -6.12 15.43 13.29
N ASP A 366 -5.27 15.66 14.29
CA ASP A 366 -4.62 14.59 15.03
C ASP A 366 -5.65 13.80 15.85
N VAL A 367 -5.51 12.48 15.81
CA VAL A 367 -6.34 11.54 16.57
C VAL A 367 -5.51 10.46 17.25
N MET A 368 -4.18 10.57 17.21
CA MET A 368 -3.27 9.53 17.67
C MET A 368 -2.48 9.93 18.91
N HIS A 369 -2.31 11.23 19.16
CA HIS A 369 -1.57 11.71 20.31
C HIS A 369 -2.52 11.88 21.50
N ASP A 370 -2.25 11.14 22.58
CA ASP A 370 -3.02 11.20 23.82
C ASP A 370 -2.07 11.35 25.01
N GLU A 371 -2.28 12.40 25.80
CA GLU A 371 -1.52 12.67 27.04
C GLU A 371 -2.43 12.60 28.28
N SER A 372 -3.63 12.01 28.13
CA SER A 372 -4.60 11.86 29.21
C SER A 372 -3.99 11.14 30.43
N PRO A 373 -4.31 11.57 31.66
CA PRO A 373 -3.86 10.93 32.90
C PRO A 373 -4.27 9.46 33.04
N VAL A 374 -5.35 9.07 32.37
CA VAL A 374 -5.79 7.68 32.25
C VAL A 374 -5.63 7.28 30.79
N SER A 375 -4.81 6.26 30.56
CA SER A 375 -4.49 5.73 29.23
C SER A 375 -5.31 4.48 28.90
N THR A 376 -5.31 4.08 27.63
CA THR A 376 -5.85 2.79 27.19
C THR A 376 -5.18 1.61 27.92
N ASP A 377 -3.88 1.71 28.23
CA ASP A 377 -3.17 0.67 28.97
C ASP A 377 -3.67 0.54 30.41
N ASP A 378 -4.02 1.66 31.06
CA ASP A 378 -4.63 1.63 32.40
C ASP A 378 -6.02 0.96 32.37
N VAL A 379 -6.83 1.26 31.35
CA VAL A 379 -8.14 0.64 31.15
C VAL A 379 -8.00 -0.87 30.88
N ASN A 380 -7.04 -1.26 30.04
CA ASN A 380 -6.74 -2.66 29.78
C ASN A 380 -6.25 -3.38 31.04
N ALA A 381 -5.40 -2.75 31.84
CA ALA A 381 -4.92 -3.30 33.11
C ALA A 381 -6.06 -3.55 34.10
N ILE A 382 -7.04 -2.63 34.19
CA ILE A 382 -8.25 -2.85 35.00
C ILE A 382 -8.99 -4.12 34.55
N MET A 383 -9.10 -4.36 33.23
CA MET A 383 -9.76 -5.54 32.71
C MET A 383 -8.99 -6.83 32.98
N GLU A 384 -7.67 -6.82 32.77
CA GLU A 384 -6.78 -7.98 32.98
C GLU A 384 -6.67 -8.36 34.46
N GLU A 385 -6.52 -7.39 35.37
CA GLU A 385 -6.39 -7.64 36.81
C GLU A 385 -7.68 -8.18 37.43
N ASN A 386 -8.83 -7.90 36.80
CA ASN A 386 -10.15 -8.24 37.31
C ASN A 386 -10.90 -9.26 36.44
N GLU A 387 -10.21 -10.07 35.63
CA GLU A 387 -10.84 -11.13 34.80
C GLU A 387 -11.78 -12.04 35.61
N GLY A 388 -11.41 -12.36 36.85
CA GLY A 388 -12.21 -13.19 37.75
C GLY A 388 -13.25 -12.43 38.58
N SER A 389 -13.38 -11.11 38.43
CA SER A 389 -14.25 -10.25 39.24
C SER A 389 -14.85 -9.08 38.43
N PRO A 390 -15.81 -9.35 37.53
CA PRO A 390 -16.45 -8.34 36.66
C PRO A 390 -16.99 -7.10 37.40
N MET A 391 -17.57 -7.29 38.59
CA MET A 391 -18.13 -6.17 39.36
C MET A 391 -17.05 -5.24 39.94
N VAL A 392 -15.84 -5.75 40.17
CA VAL A 392 -14.70 -4.91 40.58
C VAL A 392 -14.16 -4.14 39.38
N ALA A 393 -14.07 -4.79 38.22
CA ALA A 393 -13.72 -4.14 36.96
C ALA A 393 -14.68 -2.97 36.65
N GLU A 394 -16.00 -3.20 36.72
CA GLU A 394 -17.01 -2.15 36.49
C GLU A 394 -16.82 -0.95 37.43
N LEU A 395 -16.60 -1.18 38.73
CA LEU A 395 -16.40 -0.10 39.70
C LEU A 395 -15.11 0.70 39.42
N GLN A 396 -14.03 0.02 39.05
CA GLN A 396 -12.76 0.67 38.72
C GLN A 396 -12.84 1.45 37.41
N LEU A 397 -13.55 0.93 36.41
CA LEU A 397 -13.84 1.62 35.16
C LEU A 397 -14.69 2.88 35.38
N GLU A 398 -15.74 2.80 36.21
CA GLU A 398 -16.55 3.96 36.58
C GLU A 398 -15.73 5.03 37.32
N ALA A 399 -14.82 4.60 38.22
CA ALA A 399 -13.90 5.51 38.89
C ALA A 399 -12.91 6.17 37.91
N ALA A 400 -12.40 5.42 36.93
CA ALA A 400 -11.54 5.94 35.88
C ALA A 400 -12.28 6.97 34.99
N LEU A 401 -13.54 6.68 34.64
CA LEU A 401 -14.39 7.62 33.90
C LEU A 401 -14.68 8.89 34.70
N ALA A 402 -14.93 8.77 36.01
CA ALA A 402 -15.11 9.92 36.89
C ALA A 402 -13.83 10.77 36.96
N GLN A 403 -12.66 10.14 37.10
CA GLN A 403 -11.37 10.82 37.09
C GLN A 403 -11.12 11.56 35.76
N LEU A 404 -11.46 10.94 34.63
CA LEU A 404 -11.40 11.56 33.29
C LEU A 404 -12.39 12.73 33.16
N GLY A 405 -13.53 12.70 33.85
CA GLY A 405 -14.49 13.79 33.91
C GLY A 405 -14.08 14.95 34.84
N GLU A 406 -13.34 14.64 35.92
CA GLU A 406 -12.84 15.60 36.92
C GLU A 406 -11.56 16.31 36.50
N SER A 407 -10.69 15.67 35.69
CA SER A 407 -9.40 16.23 35.27
C SER A 407 -9.51 17.49 34.42
N GLY A 408 -10.69 17.81 33.88
CA GLY A 408 -10.95 19.12 33.25
C GLY A 408 -10.12 19.39 32.00
N GLU A 409 -9.49 18.37 31.42
CA GLU A 409 -8.82 18.45 30.11
C GLU A 409 -9.82 18.42 28.93
N ALA A 410 -11.11 18.52 29.27
CA ALA A 410 -12.12 19.32 28.58
C ALA A 410 -12.76 20.26 29.61
N GLY A 411 -12.71 21.57 29.37
CA GLY A 411 -12.98 22.61 30.37
C GLY A 411 -14.29 22.47 31.19
N GLY A 412 -14.20 22.80 32.48
CA GLY A 412 -15.28 23.33 33.32
C GLY A 412 -16.41 22.38 33.77
N VAL A 413 -16.47 22.08 35.08
CA VAL A 413 -17.56 21.55 35.94
C VAL A 413 -18.98 21.52 35.30
N CYS A 414 -19.75 20.43 35.33
CA CYS A 414 -20.61 20.13 36.49
C CYS A 414 -21.27 18.74 36.52
N GLU A 415 -21.43 18.22 37.74
CA GLU A 415 -22.49 17.29 38.12
C GLU A 415 -23.81 18.01 38.40
N ALA A 416 -24.87 17.19 38.40
CA ALA A 416 -26.19 17.35 39.01
C ALA A 416 -27.31 17.98 38.17
N GLY A 417 -27.97 17.11 37.40
CA GLY A 417 -29.44 17.06 37.33
C GLY A 417 -30.09 17.68 36.10
N GLY A 418 -30.56 16.85 35.17
CA GLY A 418 -31.65 17.22 34.25
C GLY A 418 -31.53 16.74 32.80
N THR A 419 -32.07 15.54 32.54
CA THR A 419 -32.85 15.15 31.35
C THR A 419 -32.23 15.21 29.94
N ASP A 420 -31.03 14.66 29.78
CA ASP A 420 -30.66 13.84 28.60
C ASP A 420 -29.62 12.82 29.07
N GLU A 421 -30.10 11.63 29.46
CA GLU A 421 -29.38 10.59 30.24
C GLU A 421 -28.34 9.80 29.42
N THR A 422 -27.36 10.49 28.82
CA THR A 422 -26.13 9.85 28.35
C THR A 422 -24.96 10.66 28.91
N GLY A 423 -23.99 10.01 29.54
CA GLY A 423 -22.75 10.61 30.03
C GLY A 423 -21.88 11.09 28.87
N VAL A 424 -22.32 12.14 28.19
CA VAL A 424 -21.66 12.68 26.99
C VAL A 424 -20.53 13.57 27.47
N ALA A 425 -19.33 13.35 26.93
CA ALA A 425 -18.19 14.24 27.12
C ALA A 425 -18.58 15.71 26.86
N LYS A 426 -18.01 16.62 27.64
CA LYS A 426 -18.34 18.05 27.56
C LYS A 426 -18.03 18.62 26.18
N ILE A 427 -18.85 19.58 25.75
CA ILE A 427 -18.51 20.47 24.64
C ILE A 427 -17.24 21.23 25.05
N GLY A 428 -16.28 21.34 24.13
CA GLY A 428 -15.06 22.09 24.31
C GLY A 428 -15.32 23.56 24.65
N GLU A 429 -14.32 24.23 25.19
CA GLU A 429 -14.44 25.60 25.71
C GLU A 429 -14.94 26.62 24.67
N ASN A 430 -14.73 26.36 23.37
CA ASN A 430 -15.15 27.22 22.27
C ASN A 430 -16.32 26.63 21.46
N GLY A 431 -17.01 25.62 21.99
CA GLY A 431 -18.11 24.96 21.29
C GLY A 431 -17.70 23.73 20.48
N GLU A 432 -16.46 23.25 20.62
CA GLU A 432 -15.99 22.06 19.90
C GLU A 432 -16.69 20.79 20.37
N ILE A 433 -17.02 19.90 19.45
CA ILE A 433 -17.64 18.61 19.77
C ILE A 433 -16.54 17.59 20.10
N PRO A 434 -16.65 16.81 21.19
CA PRO A 434 -15.72 15.72 21.46
C PRO A 434 -15.80 14.66 20.36
N LEU A 435 -14.64 14.23 19.85
CA LEU A 435 -14.56 13.24 18.79
C LEU A 435 -13.42 12.27 19.05
N TYR A 436 -13.75 10.99 19.03
CA TYR A 436 -12.79 9.91 18.89
C TYR A 436 -12.84 9.37 17.46
N CYS A 437 -11.68 9.03 16.92
CA CYS A 437 -11.54 8.34 15.65
C CYS A 437 -10.52 7.24 15.85
N SER A 438 -10.86 6.00 15.50
CA SER A 438 -9.95 4.87 15.67
C SER A 438 -8.67 4.99 14.83
N ARG A 439 -8.69 5.84 13.79
CA ARG A 439 -7.58 6.05 12.84
C ARG A 439 -7.62 7.44 12.18
N PRO A 440 -6.48 7.98 11.70
CA PRO A 440 -6.43 9.27 11.01
C PRO A 440 -7.30 9.36 9.76
N GLY A 441 -7.39 8.30 8.95
CA GLY A 441 -8.15 8.35 7.70
C GLY A 441 -9.65 8.47 7.93
N VAL A 442 -10.20 7.90 9.01
CA VAL A 442 -11.64 8.06 9.33
C VAL A 442 -11.96 9.43 9.90
N ARG A 443 -10.97 10.17 10.44
CA ARG A 443 -11.11 11.59 10.82
C ARG A 443 -11.34 12.49 9.61
N LEU A 444 -10.86 12.09 8.43
CA LEU A 444 -10.95 12.86 7.19
C LEU A 444 -12.32 12.75 6.50
N ILE A 445 -13.16 11.81 6.93
CA ILE A 445 -14.52 11.64 6.39
C ILE A 445 -15.60 12.29 7.25
N ILE A 446 -15.21 13.12 8.23
CA ILE A 446 -16.13 13.73 9.20
C ILE A 446 -17.20 14.62 8.55
N SER A 447 -16.93 15.16 7.35
CA SER A 447 -17.92 15.92 6.57
C SER A 447 -19.14 15.11 6.15
N LEU A 448 -19.09 13.78 6.25
CA LEU A 448 -20.22 12.89 5.96
C LEU A 448 -21.21 12.80 7.14
N LEU A 449 -20.83 13.31 8.31
CA LEU A 449 -21.69 13.34 9.49
C LEU A 449 -22.50 14.64 9.57
N ASP A 450 -23.46 14.66 10.48
CA ASP A 450 -24.24 15.86 10.79
C ASP A 450 -23.36 17.03 11.24
N GLY A 451 -23.80 18.25 10.95
CA GLY A 451 -23.05 19.49 11.17
C GLY A 451 -22.82 20.26 9.87
N ASP A 452 -22.21 21.44 10.00
CA ASP A 452 -21.87 22.32 8.88
C ASP A 452 -20.35 22.57 8.79
N GLU A 453 -19.94 23.48 7.90
CA GLU A 453 -18.53 23.83 7.72
C GLU A 453 -17.91 24.61 8.90
N HIS A 454 -18.73 25.08 9.84
CA HIS A 454 -18.29 25.77 11.06
C HIS A 454 -18.18 24.85 12.26
N THR A 455 -18.70 23.61 12.16
CA THR A 455 -18.53 22.60 13.19
C THR A 455 -17.05 22.31 13.40
N ARG A 456 -16.62 22.21 14.66
CA ARG A 456 -15.24 21.93 15.07
C ARG A 456 -15.23 20.80 16.07
N TYR A 457 -14.12 20.06 16.07
CA TYR A 457 -13.92 18.93 16.97
C TYR A 457 -12.64 19.09 17.75
N TRP A 458 -12.62 18.47 18.92
CA TRP A 458 -11.41 18.25 19.68
C TRP A 458 -11.22 16.74 19.90
N LYS A 459 -9.97 16.29 19.96
CA LYS A 459 -9.64 14.87 20.17
C LYS A 459 -10.04 14.47 21.58
N LEU A 460 -11.01 13.57 21.69
CA LEU A 460 -11.39 12.96 22.96
C LEU A 460 -10.29 12.00 23.45
N PRO A 461 -10.02 11.90 24.76
CA PRO A 461 -9.14 10.86 25.30
C PRO A 461 -9.64 9.46 24.95
N ASP A 462 -8.75 8.61 24.48
CA ASP A 462 -9.06 7.28 23.98
C ASP A 462 -9.69 6.42 25.09
N ALA A 463 -9.16 6.55 26.31
CA ALA A 463 -9.63 5.88 27.51
C ALA A 463 -11.13 6.13 27.81
N VAL A 464 -11.70 7.28 27.44
CA VAL A 464 -13.14 7.54 27.63
C VAL A 464 -13.97 6.55 26.81
N VAL A 465 -13.59 6.32 25.56
CA VAL A 465 -14.29 5.38 24.68
C VAL A 465 -14.00 3.94 25.09
N ASP A 466 -12.77 3.63 25.48
CA ASP A 466 -12.39 2.29 25.96
C ASP A 466 -13.15 1.91 27.23
N VAL A 467 -13.36 2.83 28.16
CA VAL A 467 -14.16 2.59 29.37
C VAL A 467 -15.62 2.30 29.01
N HIS A 468 -16.28 3.14 28.20
CA HIS A 468 -17.65 2.88 27.78
C HIS A 468 -17.76 1.55 27.02
N GLN A 469 -16.78 1.21 26.18
CA GLN A 469 -16.76 -0.06 25.47
C GLN A 469 -16.70 -1.23 26.46
N ASN A 470 -15.75 -1.22 27.39
CA ASN A 470 -15.57 -2.31 28.36
C ASN A 470 -16.77 -2.44 29.31
N LEU A 471 -17.35 -1.33 29.77
CA LEU A 471 -18.60 -1.36 30.55
C LEU A 471 -19.76 -1.97 29.75
N GLY A 472 -19.87 -1.64 28.46
CA GLY A 472 -20.84 -2.24 27.56
C GLY A 472 -20.63 -3.75 27.37
N GLU A 473 -19.39 -4.19 27.24
CA GLU A 473 -19.04 -5.60 27.13
C GLU A 473 -19.33 -6.39 28.42
N LEU A 474 -18.94 -5.86 29.58
CA LEU A 474 -19.23 -6.46 30.88
C LEU A 474 -20.74 -6.58 31.11
N ALA A 475 -21.50 -5.51 30.83
CA ALA A 475 -22.95 -5.51 30.94
C ALA A 475 -23.59 -6.55 30.00
N LYS A 476 -23.14 -6.64 28.75
CA LYS A 476 -23.59 -7.66 27.77
C LYS A 476 -23.32 -9.08 28.29
N ASN A 477 -22.14 -9.33 28.85
CA ASN A 477 -21.75 -10.64 29.38
C ASN A 477 -22.53 -11.00 30.65
N ASN A 478 -22.92 -10.01 31.46
CA ASN A 478 -23.77 -10.16 32.62
C ASN A 478 -25.28 -10.27 32.28
N GLY A 479 -25.65 -10.11 31.01
CA GLY A 479 -27.04 -10.14 30.54
C GLY A 479 -27.82 -8.85 30.76
N ASP A 480 -27.16 -7.78 31.20
CA ASP A 480 -27.72 -6.43 31.29
C ASP A 480 -27.63 -5.73 29.93
N TYR A 481 -28.48 -6.17 29.00
CA TYR A 481 -28.47 -5.67 27.62
C TYR A 481 -28.92 -4.21 27.51
N GLU A 482 -29.72 -3.70 28.45
CA GLU A 482 -30.15 -2.30 28.47
C GLU A 482 -28.97 -1.37 28.79
N ARG A 483 -28.15 -1.72 29.78
CA ARG A 483 -26.90 -1.01 30.05
C ARG A 483 -25.92 -1.15 28.90
N ALA A 484 -25.74 -2.35 28.35
CA ALA A 484 -24.85 -2.57 27.21
C ALA A 484 -25.22 -1.70 26.00
N GLU A 485 -26.51 -1.62 25.67
CA GLU A 485 -27.01 -0.73 24.62
C GLU A 485 -26.68 0.75 24.93
N ARG A 486 -26.92 1.20 26.15
CA ARG A 486 -26.65 2.59 26.55
C ARG A 486 -25.17 2.95 26.41
N GLU A 487 -24.26 2.10 26.90
CA GLU A 487 -22.82 2.36 26.83
C GLU A 487 -22.32 2.35 25.38
N LEU A 488 -22.75 1.39 24.55
CA LEU A 488 -22.34 1.32 23.14
C LEU A 488 -22.94 2.47 22.30
N ARG A 489 -24.14 2.95 22.63
CA ARG A 489 -24.69 4.17 22.03
C ARG A 489 -23.87 5.41 22.39
N ALA A 490 -23.31 5.48 23.60
CA ALA A 490 -22.38 6.53 23.98
C ALA A 490 -21.09 6.45 23.14
N CYS A 491 -20.53 5.25 22.95
CA CYS A 491 -19.38 5.06 22.04
C CYS A 491 -19.70 5.52 20.62
N ILE A 492 -20.85 5.14 20.04
CA ILE A 492 -21.24 5.58 18.69
C ILE A 492 -21.37 7.10 18.60
N LYS A 493 -21.88 7.76 19.64
CA LYS A 493 -22.01 9.22 19.66
C LYS A 493 -20.66 9.94 19.72
N LEU A 494 -19.70 9.39 20.46
CA LEU A 494 -18.34 9.94 20.62
C LEU A 494 -17.42 9.55 19.46
N ALA A 495 -17.68 8.41 18.82
CA ALA A 495 -16.88 7.82 17.75
C ALA A 495 -17.73 7.46 16.51
N PRO A 496 -18.47 8.42 15.94
CA PRO A 496 -19.43 8.16 14.87
C PRO A 496 -18.80 7.63 13.58
N THR A 497 -17.50 7.81 13.35
CA THR A 497 -16.78 7.26 12.19
C THR A 497 -16.10 5.91 12.48
N SER A 498 -16.22 5.38 13.69
CA SER A 498 -15.62 4.11 14.11
C SER A 498 -16.66 2.99 14.06
N VAL A 499 -16.65 2.21 12.98
CA VAL A 499 -17.71 1.21 12.74
C VAL A 499 -17.73 0.04 13.72
N ARG A 500 -16.64 -0.18 14.48
CA ARG A 500 -16.55 -1.20 15.53
C ARG A 500 -17.71 -1.14 16.51
N PHE A 501 -18.08 0.05 16.99
CA PHE A 501 -19.13 0.19 18.01
C PHE A 501 -20.53 -0.11 17.47
N TYR A 502 -20.75 0.10 16.17
CA TYR A 502 -21.98 -0.31 15.50
C TYR A 502 -22.06 -1.83 15.40
N GLU A 503 -20.94 -2.49 15.12
CA GLU A 503 -20.87 -3.95 15.13
C GLU A 503 -21.16 -4.52 16.51
N GLU A 504 -20.52 -4.00 17.56
CA GLU A 504 -20.72 -4.47 18.92
C GLU A 504 -22.16 -4.25 19.40
N LEU A 505 -22.78 -3.11 19.07
CA LEU A 505 -24.19 -2.83 19.36
C LEU A 505 -25.12 -3.80 18.62
N SER A 506 -24.81 -4.16 17.38
CA SER A 506 -25.59 -5.16 16.63
C SER A 506 -25.59 -6.53 17.32
N GLN A 507 -24.49 -6.89 18.00
CA GLN A 507 -24.41 -8.13 18.76
C GLN A 507 -25.31 -8.09 20.00
N VAL A 508 -25.44 -6.94 20.67
CA VAL A 508 -26.38 -6.77 21.79
C VAL A 508 -27.82 -7.01 21.32
N TYR A 509 -28.22 -6.41 20.20
CA TYR A 509 -29.55 -6.65 19.63
C TYR A 509 -29.77 -8.08 19.16
N ALA A 510 -28.74 -8.75 18.63
CA ALA A 510 -28.83 -10.16 18.26
C ALA A 510 -29.06 -11.05 19.50
N ARG A 511 -28.49 -10.71 20.66
CA ARG A 511 -28.71 -11.45 21.92
C ARG A 511 -30.12 -11.28 22.49
N THR A 512 -30.82 -10.20 22.12
CA THR A 512 -32.22 -9.95 22.50
C THR A 512 -33.22 -10.32 21.39
N ASP A 513 -32.77 -11.02 20.34
CA ASP A 513 -33.55 -11.37 19.14
C ASP A 513 -34.15 -10.15 18.39
N GLU A 514 -33.60 -8.95 18.61
CA GLU A 514 -34.01 -7.70 17.97
C GLU A 514 -33.28 -7.48 16.63
N TYR A 515 -33.31 -8.48 15.75
CA TYR A 515 -32.56 -8.50 14.48
C TYR A 515 -32.87 -7.31 13.55
N GLY A 516 -34.05 -6.70 13.66
CA GLY A 516 -34.39 -5.47 12.95
C GLY A 516 -33.50 -4.30 13.35
N LYS A 517 -33.33 -4.07 14.66
CA LYS A 517 -32.43 -3.03 15.18
C LYS A 517 -30.96 -3.33 14.84
N ALA A 518 -30.57 -4.60 14.91
CA ALA A 518 -29.23 -5.02 14.49
C ALA A 518 -28.96 -4.66 13.02
N ALA A 519 -29.88 -4.97 12.13
CA ALA A 519 -29.78 -4.63 10.72
C ALA A 519 -29.72 -3.11 10.49
N ASP A 520 -30.57 -2.33 11.16
CA ASP A 520 -30.61 -0.87 11.02
C ASP A 520 -29.28 -0.21 11.40
N VAL A 521 -28.68 -0.62 12.53
CA VAL A 521 -27.39 -0.11 13.00
C VAL A 521 -26.25 -0.46 12.03
N LEU A 522 -26.21 -1.70 11.54
CA LEU A 522 -25.20 -2.16 10.58
C LEU A 522 -25.33 -1.47 9.22
N ILE A 523 -26.56 -1.27 8.73
CA ILE A 523 -26.84 -0.50 7.52
C ILE A 523 -26.37 0.95 7.68
N GLY A 524 -26.54 1.55 8.87
CA GLY A 524 -25.99 2.86 9.21
C GLY A 524 -24.46 2.88 9.11
N ALA A 525 -23.78 1.90 9.69
CA ALA A 525 -22.33 1.78 9.68
C ALA A 525 -21.74 1.59 8.28
N LEU A 526 -22.41 0.81 7.41
CA LEU A 526 -21.97 0.61 6.03
C LEU A 526 -21.89 1.90 5.20
N LYS A 527 -22.63 2.96 5.57
CA LYS A 527 -22.59 4.27 4.89
C LYS A 527 -21.28 5.05 5.10
N ILE A 528 -20.50 4.65 6.10
CA ILE A 528 -19.22 5.29 6.48
C ILE A 528 -18.06 4.29 6.50
N ALA A 529 -18.33 3.00 6.24
CA ALA A 529 -17.31 1.96 6.21
C ALA A 529 -16.37 2.11 5.00
N VAL A 530 -15.07 2.07 5.25
CA VAL A 530 -14.02 2.26 4.24
C VAL A 530 -13.14 1.02 4.11
N LEU A 531 -12.64 0.55 5.26
CA LEU A 531 -11.61 -0.47 5.30
C LEU A 531 -12.17 -1.84 4.88
N PRO A 532 -11.41 -2.64 4.10
CA PRO A 532 -11.88 -3.96 3.67
C PRO A 532 -12.30 -4.87 4.84
N ILE A 533 -11.51 -4.91 5.91
CA ILE A 533 -11.80 -5.71 7.10
C ILE A 533 -13.11 -5.27 7.77
N ASP A 534 -13.31 -3.96 7.90
CA ASP A 534 -14.50 -3.35 8.49
C ASP A 534 -15.76 -3.66 7.66
N CYS A 535 -15.68 -3.48 6.34
CA CYS A 535 -16.77 -3.85 5.43
C CYS A 535 -17.15 -5.33 5.57
N GLU A 536 -16.18 -6.25 5.61
CA GLU A 536 -16.46 -7.69 5.73
C GLU A 536 -17.13 -8.05 7.05
N VAL A 537 -16.64 -7.51 8.15
CA VAL A 537 -17.22 -7.72 9.47
C VAL A 537 -18.68 -7.23 9.51
N LEU A 538 -18.95 -6.04 8.97
CA LEU A 538 -20.31 -5.50 8.88
C LEU A 538 -21.21 -6.36 8.00
N TYR A 539 -20.74 -6.81 6.83
CA TYR A 539 -21.51 -7.69 5.95
C TYR A 539 -21.81 -9.03 6.59
N TYR A 540 -20.85 -9.65 7.28
CA TYR A 540 -21.08 -10.90 7.99
C TYR A 540 -22.23 -10.78 9.00
N ARG A 541 -22.13 -9.78 9.89
CA ARG A 541 -23.14 -9.55 10.94
C ARG A 541 -24.50 -9.18 10.35
N LEU A 542 -24.51 -8.39 9.28
CA LEU A 542 -25.74 -7.99 8.61
C LEU A 542 -26.38 -9.17 7.89
N GLY A 543 -25.58 -10.02 7.24
CA GLY A 543 -26.03 -11.25 6.60
C GLY A 543 -26.77 -12.15 7.59
N TYR A 544 -26.19 -12.35 8.78
CA TYR A 544 -26.83 -13.11 9.84
C TYR A 544 -28.15 -12.48 10.31
N ALA A 545 -28.17 -11.16 10.59
CA ALA A 545 -29.38 -10.47 11.01
C ALA A 545 -30.50 -10.53 9.95
N LEU A 546 -30.16 -10.33 8.68
CA LEU A 546 -31.11 -10.41 7.55
C LEU A 546 -31.64 -11.83 7.35
N TRP A 547 -30.81 -12.85 7.59
CA TRP A 547 -31.23 -14.24 7.55
C TRP A 547 -32.29 -14.53 8.62
N GLN A 548 -32.08 -14.08 9.86
CA GLN A 548 -33.07 -14.24 10.94
C GLN A 548 -34.37 -13.48 10.65
N LEU A 549 -34.31 -12.38 9.89
CA LEU A 549 -35.48 -11.63 9.41
C LEU A 549 -36.17 -12.26 8.18
N GLY A 550 -35.64 -13.37 7.64
CA GLY A 550 -36.17 -14.02 6.43
C GLY A 550 -35.87 -13.28 5.12
N ARG A 551 -34.98 -12.28 5.13
CA ARG A 551 -34.53 -11.52 3.96
C ARG A 551 -33.39 -12.27 3.26
N LEU A 552 -33.71 -13.47 2.77
CA LEU A 552 -32.74 -14.44 2.29
C LEU A 552 -31.88 -13.95 1.11
N PRO A 553 -32.42 -13.25 0.09
CA PRO A 553 -31.61 -12.74 -1.01
C PRO A 553 -30.52 -11.77 -0.55
N GLU A 554 -30.86 -10.85 0.35
CA GLU A 554 -29.91 -9.86 0.88
C GLU A 554 -28.92 -10.48 1.85
N ALA A 555 -29.35 -11.48 2.64
CA ALA A 555 -28.44 -12.24 3.51
C ALA A 555 -27.36 -12.98 2.69
N LEU A 556 -27.77 -13.70 1.65
CA LEU A 556 -26.84 -14.39 0.75
C LEU A 556 -25.90 -13.39 0.04
N ALA A 557 -26.43 -12.24 -0.38
CA ALA A 557 -25.64 -11.18 -0.97
C ALA A 557 -24.59 -10.63 0.00
N CYS A 558 -24.91 -10.45 1.28
CA CYS A 558 -23.94 -10.01 2.29
C CYS A 558 -22.75 -10.99 2.41
N TYR A 559 -23.00 -12.30 2.49
CA TYR A 559 -21.92 -13.29 2.53
C TYR A 559 -21.09 -13.29 1.24
N ALA A 560 -21.71 -13.08 0.08
CA ALA A 560 -21.01 -12.96 -1.19
C ALA A 560 -20.09 -11.72 -1.29
N MET A 561 -20.28 -10.70 -0.44
CA MET A 561 -19.40 -9.53 -0.38
C MET A 561 -18.09 -9.80 0.40
N MET A 562 -17.98 -10.93 1.13
CA MET A 562 -16.83 -11.28 1.98
C MET A 562 -15.67 -11.94 1.20
N VAL A 563 -15.12 -11.23 0.21
CA VAL A 563 -14.17 -11.81 -0.75
C VAL A 563 -12.68 -11.63 -0.40
N ASN A 564 -12.26 -10.60 0.34
CA ASN A 564 -10.87 -10.11 0.30
C ASN A 564 -10.24 -9.62 1.63
N GLY A 565 -10.99 -9.52 2.73
CA GLY A 565 -10.63 -8.77 3.94
C GLY A 565 -9.81 -9.54 4.97
N GLY A 566 -9.62 -10.86 4.82
CA GLY A 566 -8.80 -11.61 5.78
C GLY A 566 -9.56 -12.07 7.03
N THR A 567 -10.87 -11.82 7.13
CA THR A 567 -11.62 -12.09 8.38
C THR A 567 -11.67 -13.60 8.71
N PRO A 568 -11.61 -13.98 10.01
CA PRO A 568 -11.73 -15.37 10.44
C PRO A 568 -13.15 -15.94 10.21
N PHE A 569 -14.14 -15.07 9.96
CA PHE A 569 -15.53 -15.44 9.77
C PHE A 569 -15.82 -16.05 8.39
N ARG A 570 -14.87 -16.05 7.44
CA ARG A 570 -15.15 -16.50 6.05
C ARG A 570 -15.56 -17.96 5.93
N THR A 571 -15.06 -18.84 6.79
CA THR A 571 -15.50 -20.23 6.82
C THR A 571 -16.95 -20.34 7.30
N ALA A 572 -17.27 -19.68 8.43
CA ALA A 572 -18.63 -19.63 8.96
C ALA A 572 -19.61 -18.99 7.96
N ALA A 573 -19.25 -17.86 7.37
CA ALA A 573 -20.04 -17.16 6.36
C ALA A 573 -20.36 -18.05 5.15
N ARG A 574 -19.42 -18.88 4.71
CA ARG A 574 -19.66 -19.84 3.63
C ARG A 574 -20.65 -20.92 4.03
N ASP A 575 -20.49 -21.51 5.21
CA ASP A 575 -21.39 -22.55 5.71
C ASP A 575 -22.82 -22.00 5.91
N GLU A 576 -22.94 -20.76 6.41
CA GLU A 576 -24.22 -20.05 6.53
C GLU A 576 -24.81 -19.70 5.16
N ALA A 577 -23.99 -19.27 4.19
CA ALA A 577 -24.45 -19.02 2.82
C ALA A 577 -24.98 -20.30 2.14
N GLU A 578 -24.36 -21.46 2.38
CA GLU A 578 -24.85 -22.75 1.89
C GLU A 578 -26.25 -23.09 2.46
N GLU A 579 -26.47 -22.81 3.74
CA GLU A 579 -27.77 -22.99 4.37
C GLU A 579 -28.84 -22.05 3.78
N VAL A 580 -28.53 -20.76 3.67
CA VAL A 580 -29.42 -19.76 3.06
C VAL A 580 -29.76 -20.14 1.62
N SER A 581 -28.76 -20.55 0.83
CA SER A 581 -28.96 -21.04 -0.54
C SER A 581 -29.92 -22.22 -0.59
N ARG A 582 -29.78 -23.18 0.34
CA ARG A 582 -30.68 -24.34 0.42
C ARG A 582 -32.12 -23.95 0.76
N GLN A 583 -32.30 -23.01 1.68
CA GLN A 583 -33.62 -22.47 2.03
C GLN A 583 -34.29 -21.75 0.84
N MET A 584 -33.49 -21.09 0.00
CA MET A 584 -33.96 -20.46 -1.25
C MET A 584 -34.19 -21.45 -2.40
N GLY A 585 -33.78 -22.72 -2.26
CA GLY A 585 -33.84 -23.72 -3.33
C GLY A 585 -32.81 -23.49 -4.44
N LEU A 586 -31.72 -22.78 -4.14
CA LEU A 586 -30.61 -22.50 -5.06
C LEU A 586 -29.58 -23.64 -5.05
N PRO A 587 -28.95 -23.95 -6.21
CA PRO A 587 -28.02 -25.07 -6.34
C PRO A 587 -26.62 -24.78 -5.75
N SER A 588 -26.24 -23.52 -5.55
CA SER A 588 -24.96 -23.09 -4.99
C SER A 588 -25.14 -21.73 -4.27
N PRO A 589 -24.40 -21.47 -3.18
CA PRO A 589 -24.34 -20.15 -2.54
C PRO A 589 -23.59 -19.10 -3.37
N ASP A 590 -22.92 -19.49 -4.45
CA ASP A 590 -22.11 -18.58 -5.27
C ASP A 590 -22.97 -17.50 -5.92
N MET A 591 -22.67 -16.24 -5.60
CA MET A 591 -23.31 -15.08 -6.19
C MET A 591 -22.24 -14.17 -6.81
N LYS A 592 -22.46 -13.72 -8.05
CA LYS A 592 -21.55 -12.77 -8.69
C LYS A 592 -21.65 -11.43 -7.96
N TYR A 593 -20.54 -10.71 -7.88
CA TYR A 593 -20.47 -9.40 -7.22
C TYR A 593 -21.56 -8.41 -7.69
N GLY A 594 -21.85 -8.38 -9.00
CA GLY A 594 -22.91 -7.52 -9.56
C GLY A 594 -24.30 -7.89 -9.04
N ASP A 595 -24.64 -9.19 -9.03
CA ASP A 595 -25.92 -9.69 -8.54
C ASP A 595 -26.08 -9.44 -7.03
N ALA A 596 -24.98 -9.59 -6.27
CA ALA A 596 -24.96 -9.26 -4.84
C ALA A 596 -25.21 -7.76 -4.61
N CYS A 597 -24.54 -6.88 -5.36
CA CYS A 597 -24.76 -5.45 -5.27
C CYS A 597 -26.23 -5.08 -5.56
N ASP A 598 -26.85 -5.70 -6.56
CA ASP A 598 -28.24 -5.40 -6.95
C ASP A 598 -29.24 -5.91 -5.90
N ALA A 599 -29.00 -7.09 -5.32
CA ALA A 599 -29.80 -7.61 -4.21
C ALA A 599 -29.73 -6.69 -2.98
N LEU A 600 -28.52 -6.27 -2.59
CA LEU A 600 -28.32 -5.34 -1.47
C LEU A 600 -29.03 -4.01 -1.69
N ARG A 601 -28.84 -3.38 -2.86
CA ARG A 601 -29.49 -2.11 -3.20
C ARG A 601 -31.01 -2.22 -3.22
N SER A 602 -31.54 -3.31 -3.77
CA SER A 602 -33.00 -3.57 -3.79
C SER A 602 -33.58 -3.71 -2.39
N GLY A 603 -32.79 -4.22 -1.44
CA GLY A 603 -33.13 -4.28 -0.02
C GLY A 603 -32.81 -3.02 0.78
N GLY A 604 -32.40 -1.92 0.16
CA GLY A 604 -32.01 -0.69 0.86
C GLY A 604 -30.71 -0.80 1.68
N VAL A 605 -29.89 -1.82 1.41
CA VAL A 605 -28.56 -1.98 2.01
C VAL A 605 -27.51 -1.28 1.13
N PRO A 606 -26.72 -0.33 1.67
CA PRO A 606 -25.67 0.32 0.90
C PRO A 606 -24.54 -0.66 0.55
N VAL A 607 -23.96 -0.46 -0.63
CA VAL A 607 -22.74 -1.19 -1.05
C VAL A 607 -21.54 -0.37 -0.60
N ALA A 608 -20.82 -0.88 0.40
CA ALA A 608 -19.69 -0.20 1.02
C ALA A 608 -18.35 -0.57 0.34
N PRO A 609 -17.42 0.38 0.23
CA PRO A 609 -17.58 1.80 0.57
C PRO A 609 -18.51 2.52 -0.43
N GLU A 610 -19.36 3.42 0.05
CA GLU A 610 -20.20 4.24 -0.85
C GLU A 610 -19.33 5.22 -1.66
N ASP A 611 -19.76 5.58 -2.88
CA ASP A 611 -19.01 6.50 -3.75
C ASP A 611 -18.69 7.83 -3.06
N LYS A 612 -19.63 8.41 -2.30
CA LYS A 612 -19.41 9.65 -1.56
C LYS A 612 -18.27 9.55 -0.52
N VAL A 613 -18.05 8.36 0.04
CA VAL A 613 -16.99 8.11 1.01
C VAL A 613 -15.65 8.10 0.29
N LEU A 614 -15.57 7.40 -0.84
CA LEU A 614 -14.39 7.37 -1.69
C LEU A 614 -14.07 8.75 -2.30
N ASP A 615 -15.09 9.51 -2.70
CA ASP A 615 -14.94 10.89 -3.19
C ASP A 615 -14.37 11.81 -2.10
N THR A 616 -14.81 11.64 -0.86
CA THR A 616 -14.31 12.38 0.31
C THR A 616 -12.86 12.04 0.61
N ILE A 617 -12.51 10.75 0.60
CA ILE A 617 -11.13 10.28 0.79
C ILE A 617 -10.22 10.78 -0.34
N ALA A 618 -10.66 10.71 -1.59
CA ALA A 618 -9.90 11.21 -2.73
C ALA A 618 -9.66 12.72 -2.62
N ARG A 619 -10.69 13.48 -2.21
CA ARG A 619 -10.55 14.92 -1.94
C ARG A 619 -9.53 15.20 -0.86
N ALA A 620 -9.59 14.49 0.27
CA ALA A 620 -8.63 14.65 1.35
C ALA A 620 -7.20 14.31 0.89
N ALA A 621 -7.00 13.14 0.26
CA ALA A 621 -5.69 12.68 -0.22
C ALA A 621 -5.05 13.69 -1.18
N ILE A 622 -5.79 14.11 -2.21
CA ILE A 622 -5.29 15.03 -3.25
C ILE A 622 -5.00 16.41 -2.65
N CYS A 623 -5.98 17.01 -1.97
CA CYS A 623 -5.86 18.39 -1.53
C CYS A 623 -4.87 18.57 -0.37
N LEU A 624 -4.77 17.62 0.57
CA LEU A 624 -3.76 17.68 1.64
C LEU A 624 -2.35 17.48 1.07
N THR A 625 -2.18 16.61 0.08
CA THR A 625 -0.89 16.43 -0.62
C THR A 625 -0.46 17.72 -1.32
N ASP A 626 -1.36 18.33 -2.10
CA ASP A 626 -1.09 19.61 -2.79
C ASP A 626 -0.85 20.77 -1.82
N ALA A 627 -1.51 20.76 -0.66
CA ALA A 627 -1.30 21.74 0.40
C ALA A 627 0.01 21.53 1.20
N GLY A 628 0.71 20.41 0.99
CA GLY A 628 1.98 20.12 1.67
C GLY A 628 1.81 19.58 3.09
N PHE A 629 0.78 18.77 3.33
CA PHE A 629 0.53 18.04 4.57
C PHE A 629 0.64 16.51 4.34
N PRO A 630 1.86 15.99 4.10
CA PRO A 630 2.03 14.59 3.70
C PRO A 630 1.56 13.58 4.74
N LEU A 631 1.83 13.83 6.04
CA LEU A 631 1.44 12.91 7.11
C LEU A 631 -0.09 12.85 7.32
N LEU A 632 -0.80 13.96 7.11
CA LEU A 632 -2.27 13.97 7.11
C LEU A 632 -2.86 13.32 5.84
N ALA A 633 -2.17 13.42 4.71
CA ALA A 633 -2.64 12.85 3.44
C ALA A 633 -2.44 11.33 3.33
N GLN A 634 -1.46 10.76 4.04
CA GLN A 634 -0.99 9.40 3.81
C GLN A 634 -2.06 8.32 4.02
N ASP A 635 -2.88 8.41 5.07
CA ASP A 635 -3.88 7.35 5.37
C ASP A 635 -5.03 7.43 4.35
N ALA A 636 -5.43 8.63 3.93
CA ALA A 636 -6.39 8.82 2.84
C ALA A 636 -5.86 8.30 1.50
N ALA A 637 -4.61 8.58 1.16
CA ALA A 637 -3.98 8.04 -0.05
C ALA A 637 -3.90 6.51 0.02
N TRP A 638 -3.57 5.94 1.18
CA TRP A 638 -3.53 4.48 1.37
C TRP A 638 -4.92 3.85 1.21
N MET A 639 -5.95 4.42 1.85
CA MET A 639 -7.34 3.97 1.71
C MET A 639 -7.82 4.08 0.25
N LEU A 640 -7.45 5.15 -0.44
CA LEU A 640 -7.73 5.31 -1.87
C LEU A 640 -7.05 4.20 -2.67
N GLY A 641 -5.73 3.99 -2.49
CA GLY A 641 -4.95 3.00 -3.22
C GLY A 641 -5.43 1.56 -3.08
N MET A 642 -6.00 1.20 -1.93
CA MET A 642 -6.62 -0.12 -1.70
C MET A 642 -7.85 -0.39 -2.56
N ARG A 643 -8.54 0.67 -3.04
CA ARG A 643 -9.79 0.58 -3.80
C ARG A 643 -9.62 1.04 -5.24
N ASP A 644 -8.96 2.17 -5.42
CA ASP A 644 -8.72 2.86 -6.69
C ASP A 644 -7.24 3.23 -6.84
N GLY A 645 -6.69 3.03 -8.04
CA GLY A 645 -5.36 3.54 -8.39
C GLY A 645 -4.16 2.64 -8.11
N GLY A 646 -4.37 1.48 -7.46
CA GLY A 646 -3.41 0.37 -7.42
C GLY A 646 -2.03 0.74 -6.88
N ASP A 647 -0.99 0.11 -7.41
CA ASP A 647 0.39 0.24 -6.93
C ASP A 647 0.90 1.69 -6.98
N VAL A 648 0.43 2.51 -7.93
CA VAL A 648 0.82 3.92 -8.06
C VAL A 648 0.40 4.72 -6.83
N ILE A 649 -0.88 4.62 -6.44
CA ILE A 649 -1.39 5.35 -5.27
C ILE A 649 -0.85 4.73 -3.98
N GLY A 650 -0.64 3.41 -3.95
CA GLY A 650 0.04 2.74 -2.84
C GLY A 650 1.46 3.29 -2.61
N ALA A 651 2.25 3.48 -3.67
CA ALA A 651 3.60 4.04 -3.60
C ALA A 651 3.60 5.53 -3.19
N VAL A 652 2.62 6.31 -3.65
CA VAL A 652 2.40 7.69 -3.17
C VAL A 652 2.08 7.69 -1.68
N ALA A 653 1.17 6.84 -1.20
CA ALA A 653 0.81 6.76 0.21
C ALA A 653 2.02 6.40 1.09
N MET A 654 2.81 5.41 0.68
CA MET A 654 4.05 5.02 1.37
C MET A 654 5.07 6.17 1.41
N SER A 655 5.19 6.92 0.32
CA SER A 655 6.08 8.08 0.24
C SER A 655 5.57 9.24 1.10
N LEU A 656 4.27 9.51 1.14
CA LEU A 656 3.67 10.50 2.05
C LEU A 656 3.92 10.13 3.52
N ARG A 657 3.77 8.85 3.88
CA ARG A 657 3.99 8.38 5.25
C ARG A 657 5.44 8.50 5.71
N PHE A 658 6.38 8.01 4.92
CA PHE A 658 7.77 7.83 5.38
C PHE A 658 8.78 8.81 4.76
N GLY A 659 8.46 9.38 3.59
CA GLY A 659 9.36 10.29 2.88
C GLY A 659 10.63 9.64 2.37
N ALA A 660 11.58 10.47 1.93
CA ALA A 660 12.88 10.02 1.44
C ALA A 660 13.95 9.92 2.55
N GLU A 661 13.65 10.36 3.77
CA GLU A 661 14.52 10.12 4.92
C GLU A 661 14.43 8.65 5.34
N GLY A 662 15.53 8.04 5.80
CA GLY A 662 15.49 6.66 6.29
C GLY A 662 14.56 6.57 7.51
N ARG A 663 13.90 5.42 7.74
CA ARG A 663 13.18 5.23 9.02
C ARG A 663 14.13 5.51 10.18
N SER A 664 13.84 6.50 11.02
CA SER A 664 14.41 6.49 12.37
C SER A 664 13.85 5.23 13.04
N LYS A 665 14.69 4.44 13.69
CA LYS A 665 14.28 3.27 14.48
C LYS A 665 13.56 3.67 15.79
N ASN A 666 12.70 4.67 15.74
CA ASN A 666 11.90 5.12 16.87
C ASN A 666 10.44 4.78 16.63
#